data_AF-G1Q7J2-F1
#
_entry.id   AF-G1Q7J2-F1
#
_cell.length_a   1.000
_cell.length_b   1.000
_cell.length_c   1.000
_cell.angle_alpha   90.00
_cell.angle_beta   90.00
_cell.angle_gamma   90.00
#
_symmetry.space_group_name_H-M   'P 1'
#
loop_
_entity.id
_entity.type
_entity.pdbx_description
1 polymer ?
#
loop_
_entity_poly.entity_id
_entity_poly.type
_entity_poly.pdbx_seq_one_letter_code
_entity_poly.pdbx_strand_id
1 'polypeptide(L)'
;ICTGDLDEEIIPEEDIISRSQFPESWLWNIEELKDPEKNGISSKTIKVFLRDSITTWEIMAVSLSDRKAGICVADPYEVTVVQDFFIDLRLPYSVVRNEQVEIRAVLYNYREEDTLTVRVEMLYNPAFCSLATAKKRHLQTVTIPPKSSLDMPYVIVPLKVGLQEVEVKATVYRYFITDGVRKTLKVVPEGIRVNKTVAVHTLDPQLLGQSESAQEWGVEAADLSDQVPDTESETRIFLQGTPVAQMAEEAIDGQRLKHLIVTPSGCGEQNMIYMTPTVIAVHYLDHTEQWDKFGLDKRQEALDLIKKGYTQQLAFRQPNKAFAAFLHMKSSTWLTAYVVKVFFLAANLIAIDSEVICGAVKWLILEKQRPDGVFQEDGPVGHQEMIGGLNDAEEKDVSLTAFVLIALQEAKDICEGQVNYLPLHINKSGDFLQAHYKNLKRPYAVAIAGYALAQLGKLEGPLLDTFLKAATDKNHWKEPEQRLHTIEATSYALLALLLLKDFDSVPPVVRWLKEQRFYGDGYGSTQATFMVFQALAQYQRDVPDHEDLNLDVSIDLPSLSSAVMHHILWESASLLRSETTKENENFTVTAKGKGQGTLWVVTMYQAKIKGGTSCNKFSLKVNLRPAPEVKKPQDAKSTMLLNICTRYLGDQDATMSILDISMMTGFAPDIDELKKLASGTDSYISKFELDNKTFSNKNTLIIYLDKISHGQEDCVSFKVHQFFNVGLTQPGAVKVYSYYNPDETCTQFYHPEKEDGMLSKICHNEICRCAEESCFMHQSDDQVTPDDRLDKACEPGVDYVYKTSLLRRELSDDYDEYIMVLKQIIKSGTDEVQPEQERRFISPVKCRAALKLQEGKHYLIWGPSSDLWGEKSNIKYIIGKDTWVELWPEADECQDDENKKLCRDLASFRENMIVFGCPN
;
A
#
# COMPACT_ATOMS: atom_id res chain seq x y z
N ILE A 1 -48.41 -23.27 -25.53
CA ILE A 1 -48.94 -22.07 -26.24
C ILE A 1 -47.71 -21.30 -26.69
N CYS A 2 -47.39 -21.36 -27.99
CA CYS A 2 -46.30 -20.60 -28.60
C CYS A 2 -46.94 -19.45 -29.40
N THR A 3 -46.84 -18.23 -28.88
CA THR A 3 -47.21 -16.95 -29.50
C THR A 3 -46.49 -15.88 -28.67
N GLY A 4 -45.66 -14.97 -29.16
CA GLY A 4 -45.28 -14.59 -30.51
C GLY A 4 -44.07 -13.63 -30.49
N ASP A 5 -43.76 -13.07 -31.67
CA ASP A 5 -42.83 -11.96 -31.96
C ASP A 5 -41.31 -12.23 -31.89
N LEU A 6 -40.80 -13.07 -32.81
CA LEU A 6 -39.38 -13.03 -33.24
C LEU A 6 -39.28 -12.98 -34.78
N ASP A 7 -39.90 -11.95 -35.36
CA ASP A 7 -39.74 -11.55 -36.78
C ASP A 7 -38.49 -10.62 -36.95
N GLU A 8 -37.44 -10.79 -36.15
CA GLU A 8 -36.19 -10.03 -36.30
C GLU A 8 -35.10 -10.91 -36.94
N GLU A 9 -34.46 -10.44 -38.02
CA GLU A 9 -33.30 -11.06 -38.69
C GLU A 9 -32.04 -11.04 -37.79
N ILE A 10 -32.14 -11.60 -36.58
CA ILE A 10 -31.13 -11.55 -35.52
C ILE A 10 -31.13 -12.86 -34.74
N ILE A 11 -29.94 -13.33 -34.35
CA ILE A 11 -29.78 -14.49 -33.45
C ILE A 11 -30.26 -14.11 -32.03
N PRO A 12 -31.12 -14.92 -31.39
CA PRO A 12 -31.58 -14.66 -30.03
C PRO A 12 -30.44 -14.74 -29.02
N GLU A 13 -30.53 -13.96 -27.94
CA GLU A 13 -29.46 -13.86 -26.94
C GLU A 13 -29.10 -15.20 -26.27
N GLU A 14 -30.09 -16.09 -26.12
CA GLU A 14 -29.94 -17.43 -25.53
C GLU A 14 -28.98 -18.33 -26.33
N ASP A 15 -28.86 -18.10 -27.65
CA ASP A 15 -28.00 -18.88 -28.55
C ASP A 15 -26.57 -18.30 -28.65
N ILE A 16 -26.31 -17.13 -28.05
CA ILE A 16 -25.00 -16.47 -28.08
C ILE A 16 -24.12 -17.03 -26.96
N ILE A 17 -23.05 -17.74 -27.32
CA ILE A 17 -22.05 -18.26 -26.39
C ILE A 17 -20.98 -17.19 -26.15
N SER A 18 -20.84 -16.76 -24.89
CA SER A 18 -19.84 -15.77 -24.50
C SER A 18 -18.44 -16.39 -24.33
N ARG A 19 -17.45 -15.72 -24.92
CA ARG A 19 -16.03 -15.92 -24.66
C ARG A 19 -15.72 -15.64 -23.19
N SER A 20 -14.96 -16.52 -22.56
CA SER A 20 -14.66 -16.43 -21.12
C SER A 20 -13.25 -16.88 -20.73
N GLN A 21 -12.52 -17.54 -21.64
CA GLN A 21 -11.16 -18.01 -21.37
C GLN A 21 -10.12 -16.97 -21.79
N PHE A 22 -9.78 -16.08 -20.86
CA PHE A 22 -8.78 -15.03 -21.04
C PHE A 22 -7.56 -15.19 -20.12
N PRO A 23 -6.87 -16.34 -20.09
CA PRO A 23 -5.66 -16.48 -19.27
C PRO A 23 -4.55 -15.59 -19.81
N GLU A 24 -3.63 -15.16 -18.95
CA GLU A 24 -2.41 -14.45 -19.40
C GLU A 24 -1.40 -15.42 -20.03
N SER A 25 -1.35 -16.65 -19.51
CA SER A 25 -0.51 -17.73 -20.04
C SER A 25 -1.22 -19.06 -19.99
N TRP A 26 -0.89 -19.94 -20.94
CA TRP A 26 -1.44 -21.29 -21.04
C TRP A 26 -0.46 -22.16 -21.83
N LEU A 27 -0.81 -23.42 -22.10
CA LEU A 27 0.07 -24.39 -22.77
C LEU A 27 1.34 -24.73 -21.95
N TRP A 28 1.22 -24.78 -20.62
CA TRP A 28 2.28 -25.23 -19.72
C TRP A 28 2.39 -26.77 -19.68
N ASN A 29 2.84 -27.35 -20.79
CA ASN A 29 2.88 -28.79 -21.02
C ASN A 29 4.32 -29.29 -21.21
N ILE A 30 4.57 -30.53 -20.78
CA ILE A 30 5.83 -31.24 -21.04
C ILE A 30 5.55 -32.36 -22.05
N GLU A 31 6.29 -32.35 -23.15
CA GLU A 31 6.11 -33.31 -24.24
C GLU A 31 7.41 -34.06 -24.51
N GLU A 32 7.34 -35.39 -24.50
CA GLU A 32 8.47 -36.23 -24.88
C GLU A 32 8.46 -36.52 -26.39
N LEU A 33 9.60 -36.34 -27.04
CA LEU A 33 9.83 -36.66 -28.45
C LEU A 33 10.30 -38.11 -28.60
N LYS A 34 9.35 -39.05 -28.69
CA LYS A 34 9.61 -40.51 -28.87
C LYS A 34 9.54 -40.99 -30.31
N ASP A 35 9.10 -40.11 -31.23
CA ASP A 35 8.90 -40.46 -32.62
C ASP A 35 10.26 -40.75 -33.30
N PRO A 36 10.31 -41.74 -34.22
CA PRO A 36 11.56 -42.17 -34.84
C PRO A 36 12.27 -41.00 -35.52
N GLU A 37 13.54 -40.82 -35.15
CA GLU A 37 14.39 -39.73 -35.64
C GLU A 37 14.61 -39.85 -37.15
N LYS A 38 14.45 -38.73 -37.88
CA LYS A 38 14.94 -38.58 -39.25
C LYS A 38 16.09 -37.58 -39.22
N ASN A 39 17.29 -38.01 -39.64
CA ASN A 39 18.52 -37.20 -39.61
C ASN A 39 18.86 -36.61 -38.22
N GLY A 40 18.57 -37.35 -37.14
CA GLY A 40 18.84 -36.90 -35.77
C GLY A 40 17.83 -35.89 -35.22
N ILE A 41 16.72 -35.63 -35.93
CA ILE A 41 15.63 -34.76 -35.49
C ILE A 41 14.36 -35.61 -35.36
N SER A 42 13.73 -35.58 -34.19
CA SER A 42 12.39 -36.11 -33.96
C SER A 42 11.37 -34.98 -34.10
N SER A 43 10.24 -35.24 -34.77
CA SER A 43 9.19 -34.24 -35.04
C SER A 43 7.86 -34.73 -34.50
N LYS A 44 7.22 -33.92 -33.65
CA LYS A 44 5.92 -34.22 -33.04
C LYS A 44 4.92 -33.12 -33.35
N THR A 45 3.72 -33.50 -33.77
CA THR A 45 2.60 -32.56 -33.99
C THR A 45 1.69 -32.54 -32.78
N ILE A 46 1.52 -31.38 -32.16
CA ILE A 46 0.64 -31.19 -31.02
C ILE A 46 -0.62 -30.46 -31.49
N LYS A 47 -1.80 -31.02 -31.21
CA LYS A 47 -3.08 -30.36 -31.48
C LYS A 47 -3.51 -29.62 -30.23
N VAL A 48 -3.80 -28.33 -30.39
CA VAL A 48 -4.08 -27.42 -29.28
C VAL A 48 -5.31 -26.59 -29.61
N PHE A 49 -6.17 -26.35 -28.62
CA PHE A 49 -7.28 -25.41 -28.74
C PHE A 49 -6.83 -24.01 -28.34
N LEU A 50 -7.01 -23.04 -29.23
CA LEU A 50 -6.74 -21.64 -28.93
C LEU A 50 -7.70 -21.13 -27.87
N ARG A 51 -7.23 -20.18 -27.06
CA ARG A 51 -8.06 -19.49 -26.06
C ARG A 51 -8.84 -18.35 -26.70
N ASP A 52 -9.82 -17.84 -25.96
CA ASP A 52 -10.80 -16.87 -26.47
C ASP A 52 -10.24 -15.44 -26.61
N SER A 53 -9.02 -15.19 -26.13
CA SER A 53 -8.33 -13.90 -26.26
C SER A 53 -8.01 -13.59 -27.71
N ILE A 54 -8.47 -12.43 -28.17
CA ILE A 54 -8.13 -11.85 -29.48
C ILE A 54 -6.81 -11.10 -29.30
N THR A 55 -5.70 -11.80 -29.55
CA THR A 55 -4.33 -11.33 -29.31
C THR A 55 -3.33 -12.11 -30.17
N THR A 56 -2.06 -11.71 -30.13
CA THR A 56 -0.95 -12.53 -30.61
C THR A 56 -0.36 -13.30 -29.43
N TRP A 57 -0.40 -14.63 -29.51
CA TRP A 57 0.24 -15.53 -28.56
C TRP A 57 1.68 -15.78 -28.95
N GLU A 58 2.58 -15.73 -27.97
CA GLU A 58 3.99 -16.06 -28.15
C GLU A 58 4.26 -17.43 -27.51
N ILE A 59 4.54 -18.44 -28.34
CA ILE A 59 4.83 -19.80 -27.88
C ILE A 59 6.34 -19.95 -27.73
N MET A 60 6.81 -20.07 -26.50
CA MET A 60 8.20 -20.42 -26.19
C MET A 60 8.31 -21.91 -25.91
N ALA A 61 9.36 -22.55 -26.43
CA ALA A 61 9.68 -23.95 -26.16
C ALA A 61 11.10 -24.08 -25.60
N VAL A 62 11.24 -24.86 -24.55
CA VAL A 62 12.54 -25.24 -23.97
C VAL A 62 12.66 -26.75 -24.02
N SER A 63 13.76 -27.25 -24.60
CA SER A 63 14.04 -28.67 -24.70
C SER A 63 15.26 -29.04 -23.86
N LEU A 64 15.22 -30.24 -23.27
CA LEU A 64 16.34 -30.84 -22.53
C LEU A 64 16.62 -32.21 -23.14
N SER A 65 17.83 -32.40 -23.63
CA SER A 65 18.28 -33.66 -24.22
C SER A 65 19.39 -34.30 -23.39
N ASP A 66 19.21 -35.57 -23.07
CA ASP A 66 20.20 -36.45 -22.45
C ASP A 66 21.37 -36.80 -23.39
N ARG A 67 21.19 -36.60 -24.71
CA ARG A 67 22.18 -36.90 -25.75
C ARG A 67 22.92 -35.65 -26.21
N LYS A 68 24.02 -35.29 -25.54
CA LYS A 68 25.01 -34.23 -25.92
C LYS A 68 24.50 -32.81 -26.21
N ALA A 69 23.22 -32.59 -26.50
CA ALA A 69 22.65 -31.29 -26.89
C ALA A 69 22.25 -30.43 -25.69
N GLY A 70 22.19 -31.00 -24.47
CA GLY A 70 21.96 -30.25 -23.24
C GLY A 70 20.59 -29.55 -23.23
N ILE A 71 20.55 -28.34 -22.69
CA ILE A 71 19.34 -27.48 -22.71
C ILE A 71 19.37 -26.55 -23.92
N CYS A 72 18.23 -26.41 -24.61
CA CYS A 72 18.07 -25.51 -25.74
C CYS A 72 16.76 -24.73 -25.60
N VAL A 73 16.85 -23.41 -25.66
CA VAL A 73 15.71 -22.48 -25.70
C VAL A 73 15.46 -22.14 -27.17
N ALA A 74 14.26 -22.44 -27.67
CA ALA A 74 13.88 -22.15 -29.05
C ALA A 74 13.46 -20.69 -29.23
N ASP A 75 13.55 -20.20 -30.47
CA ASP A 75 13.00 -18.89 -30.82
C ASP A 75 11.47 -18.87 -30.64
N PRO A 76 10.90 -17.74 -30.23
CA PRO A 76 9.46 -17.64 -30.02
C PRO A 76 8.66 -17.82 -31.31
N TYR A 77 7.54 -18.55 -31.23
CA TYR A 77 6.61 -18.75 -32.34
C TYR A 77 5.31 -17.99 -32.11
N GLU A 78 5.02 -17.00 -32.96
CA GLU A 78 3.85 -16.13 -32.84
C GLU A 78 2.61 -16.71 -33.52
N VAL A 79 1.46 -16.65 -32.83
CA VAL A 79 0.15 -17.05 -33.36
C VAL A 79 -0.87 -15.94 -33.11
N THR A 80 -1.25 -15.23 -34.16
CA THR A 80 -2.27 -14.17 -34.09
C THR A 80 -3.69 -14.72 -34.22
N VAL A 81 -4.53 -14.44 -33.22
CA VAL A 81 -5.94 -14.83 -33.16
C VAL A 81 -6.81 -13.59 -33.34
N VAL A 82 -7.64 -13.55 -34.38
CA VAL A 82 -8.45 -12.38 -34.75
C VAL A 82 -9.86 -12.77 -35.20
N GLN A 83 -10.82 -11.86 -34.98
CA GLN A 83 -12.18 -11.89 -35.52
C GLN A 83 -12.51 -10.52 -36.14
N ASP A 84 -13.35 -10.49 -37.18
CA ASP A 84 -13.70 -9.25 -37.90
C ASP A 84 -14.63 -8.33 -37.09
N PHE A 85 -15.48 -8.92 -36.25
CA PHE A 85 -16.35 -8.22 -35.29
C PHE A 85 -16.22 -8.89 -33.93
N PHE A 86 -15.96 -8.10 -32.89
CA PHE A 86 -15.86 -8.57 -31.51
C PHE A 86 -16.04 -7.44 -30.51
N ILE A 87 -16.31 -7.81 -29.27
CA ILE A 87 -16.40 -6.95 -28.10
C ILE A 87 -15.10 -7.07 -27.29
N ASP A 88 -14.55 -5.94 -26.86
CA ASP A 88 -13.53 -5.84 -25.81
C ASP A 88 -14.16 -5.22 -24.56
N LEU A 89 -14.51 -6.08 -23.60
CA LEU A 89 -15.01 -5.64 -22.30
C LEU A 89 -13.84 -5.24 -21.42
N ARG A 90 -13.70 -3.93 -21.18
CA ARG A 90 -12.66 -3.33 -20.35
C ARG A 90 -13.18 -3.13 -18.93
N LEU A 91 -12.59 -3.88 -18.01
CA LEU A 91 -12.88 -3.83 -16.59
C LEU A 91 -11.66 -3.29 -15.85
N PRO A 92 -11.83 -2.47 -14.80
CA PRO A 92 -10.75 -2.17 -13.88
C PRO A 92 -10.31 -3.44 -13.14
N TYR A 93 -9.07 -3.44 -12.64
CA TYR A 93 -8.53 -4.57 -11.88
C TYR A 93 -9.39 -4.91 -10.64
N SER A 94 -9.91 -3.88 -9.96
CA SER A 94 -10.86 -4.04 -8.86
C SER A 94 -11.77 -2.82 -8.70
N VAL A 95 -12.94 -3.01 -8.09
CA VAL A 95 -13.91 -1.96 -7.74
C VAL A 95 -14.32 -2.07 -6.28
N VAL A 96 -14.63 -0.96 -5.63
CA VAL A 96 -15.07 -0.97 -4.23
C VAL A 96 -16.57 -1.25 -4.15
N ARG A 97 -16.99 -2.08 -3.19
CA ARG A 97 -18.41 -2.31 -2.90
C ARG A 97 -19.15 -0.99 -2.70
N ASN A 98 -20.38 -0.90 -3.20
CA ASN A 98 -21.29 0.24 -3.14
C ASN A 98 -20.85 1.50 -3.91
N GLU A 99 -19.74 1.45 -4.67
CA GLU A 99 -19.24 2.55 -5.50
C GLU A 99 -19.79 2.45 -6.93
N GLN A 100 -20.38 3.52 -7.44
CA GLN A 100 -20.82 3.53 -8.84
C GLN A 100 -19.59 3.67 -9.75
N VAL A 101 -19.53 2.83 -10.79
CA VAL A 101 -18.41 2.78 -11.73
C VAL A 101 -18.93 2.69 -13.16
N GLU A 102 -18.19 3.29 -14.10
CA GLU A 102 -18.42 3.14 -15.54
C GLU A 102 -17.48 2.05 -16.07
N ILE A 103 -18.04 0.98 -16.62
CA ILE A 103 -17.30 -0.02 -17.41
C ILE A 103 -17.56 0.21 -18.90
N ARG A 104 -16.65 -0.25 -19.76
CA ARG A 104 -16.77 -0.01 -21.21
C ARG A 104 -16.70 -1.32 -21.99
N ALA A 105 -17.69 -1.53 -22.84
CA ALA A 105 -17.62 -2.52 -23.91
C ALA A 105 -17.23 -1.79 -25.20
N VAL A 106 -16.08 -2.11 -25.78
CA VAL A 106 -15.64 -1.53 -27.05
C VAL A 106 -15.97 -2.52 -28.15
N LEU A 107 -16.79 -2.13 -29.11
CA LEU A 107 -17.16 -2.96 -30.24
C LEU A 107 -16.27 -2.60 -31.43
N TYR A 108 -15.62 -3.60 -32.02
CA TYR A 108 -14.76 -3.42 -33.19
C TYR A 108 -15.45 -3.91 -34.45
N ASN A 109 -15.32 -3.13 -35.53
CA ASN A 109 -15.67 -3.55 -36.88
C ASN A 109 -14.44 -3.40 -37.78
N TYR A 110 -13.76 -4.52 -38.07
CA TYR A 110 -12.61 -4.57 -38.96
C TYR A 110 -12.96 -4.87 -40.42
N ARG A 111 -14.25 -4.91 -40.79
CA ARG A 111 -14.64 -5.03 -42.20
C ARG A 111 -14.21 -3.81 -42.99
N GLU A 112 -13.85 -4.07 -44.25
CA GLU A 112 -13.29 -3.08 -45.17
C GLU A 112 -14.31 -2.01 -45.61
N GLU A 113 -15.53 -2.43 -45.98
CA GLU A 113 -16.53 -1.54 -46.60
C GLU A 113 -17.89 -1.55 -45.88
N ASP A 114 -18.20 -2.59 -45.09
CA ASP A 114 -19.52 -2.75 -44.46
C ASP A 114 -19.66 -1.96 -43.16
N THR A 115 -20.75 -1.21 -43.05
CA THR A 115 -21.22 -0.64 -41.78
C THR A 115 -22.14 -1.64 -41.08
N LEU A 116 -21.91 -1.89 -39.79
CA LEU A 116 -22.67 -2.87 -39.01
C LEU A 116 -23.67 -2.19 -38.09
N THR A 117 -24.94 -2.56 -38.19
CA THR A 117 -25.94 -2.21 -37.17
C THR A 117 -26.00 -3.36 -36.15
N VAL A 118 -25.78 -3.05 -34.89
CA VAL A 118 -25.52 -4.02 -33.83
C VAL A 118 -26.47 -3.77 -32.66
N ARG A 119 -27.12 -4.83 -32.19
CA ARG A 119 -27.87 -4.84 -30.92
C ARG A 119 -26.94 -5.34 -29.82
N VAL A 120 -26.74 -4.52 -28.79
CA VAL A 120 -25.85 -4.80 -27.66
C VAL A 120 -26.66 -4.85 -26.38
N GLU A 121 -26.34 -5.82 -25.52
CA GLU A 121 -27.01 -6.07 -24.26
C GLU A 121 -26.00 -6.32 -23.13
N MET A 122 -26.19 -5.63 -22.00
CA MET A 122 -25.56 -6.01 -20.74
C MET A 122 -26.53 -6.88 -19.94
N LEU A 123 -26.08 -8.07 -19.54
CA LEU A 123 -26.93 -9.01 -18.82
C LEU A 123 -27.13 -8.58 -17.35
N TYR A 124 -28.31 -8.88 -16.81
CA TYR A 124 -28.61 -8.65 -15.41
C TYR A 124 -27.77 -9.57 -14.51
N ASN A 125 -27.23 -9.00 -13.42
CA ASN A 125 -26.55 -9.77 -12.38
C ASN A 125 -26.95 -9.22 -10.99
N PRO A 126 -27.45 -10.05 -10.05
CA PRO A 126 -27.85 -9.61 -8.71
C PRO A 126 -26.69 -9.06 -7.85
N ALA A 127 -25.43 -9.27 -8.24
CA ALA A 127 -24.27 -8.68 -7.59
C ALA A 127 -24.02 -7.22 -8.00
N PHE A 128 -24.69 -6.72 -9.04
CA PHE A 128 -24.55 -5.35 -9.54
C PHE A 128 -25.91 -4.66 -9.68
N CYS A 129 -26.01 -3.40 -9.25
CA CYS A 129 -27.11 -2.51 -9.63
C CYS A 129 -26.76 -1.88 -10.99
N SER A 130 -27.65 -2.02 -11.97
CA SER A 130 -27.51 -1.46 -13.33
C SER A 130 -28.89 -1.14 -13.90
N LEU A 131 -28.95 -0.62 -15.13
CA LEU A 131 -30.23 -0.43 -15.84
C LEU A 131 -30.90 -1.76 -16.26
N ALA A 132 -30.15 -2.86 -16.28
CA ALA A 132 -30.70 -4.19 -16.48
C ALA A 132 -31.24 -4.72 -15.13
N THR A 133 -32.48 -5.21 -15.15
CA THR A 133 -33.15 -5.83 -13.98
C THR A 133 -33.59 -7.26 -14.33
N ALA A 134 -33.95 -8.05 -13.32
CA ALA A 134 -34.42 -9.43 -13.54
C ALA A 134 -35.63 -9.54 -14.49
N LYS A 135 -36.49 -8.51 -14.56
CA LYS A 135 -37.69 -8.49 -15.41
C LYS A 135 -37.54 -7.62 -16.67
N LYS A 136 -36.59 -6.68 -16.71
CA LYS A 136 -36.41 -5.71 -17.80
C LYS A 136 -34.96 -5.70 -18.28
N ARG A 137 -34.77 -6.07 -19.55
CA ARG A 137 -33.48 -6.10 -20.25
C ARG A 137 -33.04 -4.68 -20.63
N HIS A 138 -31.73 -4.42 -20.62
CA HIS A 138 -31.16 -3.15 -21.07
C HIS A 138 -30.47 -3.33 -22.43
N LEU A 139 -31.19 -2.94 -23.47
CA LEU A 139 -30.85 -3.16 -24.86
C LEU A 139 -30.52 -1.83 -25.53
N GLN A 140 -29.47 -1.80 -26.35
CA GLN A 140 -29.12 -0.64 -27.15
C GLN A 140 -28.83 -1.08 -28.59
N THR A 141 -29.31 -0.31 -29.57
CA THR A 141 -29.00 -0.54 -30.99
C THR A 141 -28.10 0.57 -31.47
N VAL A 142 -26.94 0.20 -32.01
CA VAL A 142 -25.90 1.12 -32.44
C VAL A 142 -25.41 0.77 -33.84
N THR A 143 -24.77 1.73 -34.51
CA THR A 143 -24.22 1.54 -35.86
C THR A 143 -22.73 1.84 -35.84
N ILE A 144 -21.93 0.92 -36.36
CA ILE A 144 -20.45 0.96 -36.33
C ILE A 144 -19.94 1.04 -37.77
N PRO A 145 -19.29 2.16 -38.17
CA PRO A 145 -18.67 2.30 -39.50
C PRO A 145 -17.60 1.22 -39.79
N PRO A 146 -17.25 0.97 -41.06
CA PRO A 146 -16.14 0.09 -41.42
C PRO A 146 -14.81 0.61 -40.85
N LYS A 147 -13.91 -0.31 -40.52
CA LYS A 147 -12.59 -0.03 -39.91
C LYS A 147 -12.63 0.93 -38.72
N SER A 148 -13.65 0.79 -37.88
CA SER A 148 -13.83 1.67 -36.72
C SER A 148 -14.22 0.88 -35.49
N SER A 149 -14.16 1.56 -34.34
CA SER A 149 -14.59 1.04 -33.06
C SER A 149 -15.60 1.98 -32.42
N LEU A 150 -16.56 1.43 -31.69
CA LEU A 150 -17.54 2.20 -30.92
C LEU A 150 -17.48 1.81 -29.45
N ASP A 151 -17.40 2.80 -28.56
CA ASP A 151 -17.40 2.59 -27.12
C ASP A 151 -18.82 2.66 -26.54
N MET A 152 -19.17 1.64 -25.74
CA MET A 152 -20.46 1.54 -25.06
C MET A 152 -20.24 1.60 -23.54
N PRO A 153 -20.59 2.72 -22.89
CA PRO A 153 -20.47 2.86 -21.45
C PRO A 153 -21.64 2.18 -20.73
N TYR A 154 -21.34 1.42 -19.68
CA TYR A 154 -22.32 0.89 -18.74
C TYR A 154 -22.00 1.35 -17.33
N VAL A 155 -22.99 1.91 -16.66
CA VAL A 155 -22.89 2.34 -15.26
C VAL A 155 -23.39 1.21 -14.38
N ILE A 156 -22.55 0.76 -13.45
CA ILE A 156 -22.87 -0.30 -12.48
C ILE A 156 -22.49 0.09 -11.06
N VAL A 157 -23.17 -0.47 -10.07
CA VAL A 157 -22.78 -0.40 -8.65
C VAL A 157 -22.64 -1.82 -8.11
N PRO A 158 -21.45 -2.27 -7.68
CA PRO A 158 -21.24 -3.59 -7.10
C PRO A 158 -21.82 -3.64 -5.68
N LEU A 159 -22.60 -4.67 -5.38
CA LEU A 159 -23.30 -4.83 -4.10
C LEU A 159 -22.65 -5.91 -3.22
N LYS A 160 -21.91 -6.86 -3.82
CA LYS A 160 -21.30 -8.00 -3.13
C LYS A 160 -19.79 -8.05 -3.37
N VAL A 161 -19.03 -8.22 -2.29
CA VAL A 161 -17.56 -8.40 -2.33
C VAL A 161 -17.21 -9.73 -3.00
N GLY A 162 -16.01 -9.83 -3.56
CA GLY A 162 -15.46 -11.03 -4.17
C GLY A 162 -15.39 -10.97 -5.70
N LEU A 163 -15.23 -12.12 -6.33
CA LEU A 163 -15.14 -12.25 -7.77
C LEU A 163 -16.56 -12.34 -8.36
N GLN A 164 -16.99 -11.31 -9.08
CA GLN A 164 -18.34 -11.17 -9.63
C GLN A 164 -18.29 -11.11 -11.15
N GLU A 165 -19.25 -11.71 -11.86
CA GLU A 165 -19.20 -11.80 -13.33
C GLU A 165 -19.90 -10.63 -14.03
N VAL A 166 -19.26 -10.08 -15.05
CA VAL A 166 -19.86 -9.10 -15.96
C VAL A 166 -19.92 -9.71 -17.35
N GLU A 167 -21.13 -9.71 -17.93
CA GLU A 167 -21.38 -10.30 -19.25
C GLU A 167 -22.09 -9.31 -20.17
N VAL A 168 -21.53 -9.15 -21.37
CA VAL A 168 -22.07 -8.29 -22.44
C VAL A 168 -22.13 -9.11 -23.72
N LYS A 169 -23.27 -9.06 -24.41
CA LYS A 169 -23.52 -9.76 -25.67
C LYS A 169 -23.89 -8.77 -26.77
N ALA A 170 -23.49 -9.07 -27.99
CA ALA A 170 -23.83 -8.29 -29.16
C ALA A 170 -24.15 -9.18 -30.36
N THR A 171 -25.11 -8.72 -31.16
CA THR A 171 -25.59 -9.42 -32.35
C THR A 171 -25.81 -8.42 -33.48
N VAL A 172 -25.37 -8.78 -34.68
CA VAL A 172 -25.41 -7.91 -35.85
C VAL A 172 -26.70 -8.15 -36.62
N TYR A 173 -27.43 -7.09 -36.97
CA TYR A 173 -28.63 -7.21 -37.80
C TYR A 173 -28.28 -7.74 -39.20
N ARG A 174 -29.14 -8.62 -39.75
CA ARG A 174 -29.03 -9.19 -41.11
C ARG A 174 -27.83 -10.10 -41.38
N TYR A 175 -26.93 -10.24 -40.41
CA TYR A 175 -25.76 -11.11 -40.48
C TYR A 175 -25.83 -12.10 -39.33
N PHE A 176 -25.45 -13.36 -39.58
CA PHE A 176 -25.30 -14.37 -38.52
C PHE A 176 -23.97 -14.19 -37.76
N ILE A 177 -23.72 -12.97 -37.27
CA ILE A 177 -22.49 -12.59 -36.56
C ILE A 177 -22.88 -12.14 -35.16
N THR A 178 -22.29 -12.81 -34.17
CA THR A 178 -22.52 -12.56 -32.75
C THR A 178 -21.19 -12.64 -32.01
N ASP A 179 -21.07 -11.86 -30.95
CA ASP A 179 -20.01 -12.05 -29.97
C ASP A 179 -20.55 -11.80 -28.56
N GLY A 180 -19.99 -12.50 -27.59
CA GLY A 180 -20.31 -12.32 -26.18
C GLY A 180 -19.03 -12.38 -25.38
N VAL A 181 -18.93 -11.56 -24.34
CA VAL A 181 -17.76 -11.52 -23.46
C VAL A 181 -18.23 -11.59 -22.02
N ARG A 182 -17.73 -12.60 -21.30
CA ARG A 182 -17.91 -12.75 -19.86
C ARG A 182 -16.55 -12.66 -19.18
N LYS A 183 -16.38 -11.64 -18.33
CA LYS A 183 -15.17 -11.44 -17.53
C LYS A 183 -15.52 -11.30 -16.05
N THR A 184 -14.58 -11.68 -15.19
CA THR A 184 -14.71 -11.57 -13.75
C THR A 184 -14.17 -10.21 -13.27
N LEU A 185 -14.98 -9.49 -12.51
CA LEU A 185 -14.64 -8.23 -11.85
C LEU A 185 -14.42 -8.48 -10.35
N LYS A 186 -13.27 -8.04 -9.83
CA LYS A 186 -12.94 -8.15 -8.41
C LYS A 186 -13.56 -7.00 -7.62
N VAL A 187 -14.56 -7.30 -6.81
CA VAL A 187 -15.15 -6.34 -5.86
C VAL A 187 -14.42 -6.44 -4.52
N VAL A 188 -13.86 -5.33 -4.05
CA VAL A 188 -13.17 -5.22 -2.77
C VAL A 188 -14.04 -4.46 -1.75
N PRO A 189 -13.92 -4.72 -0.45
CA PRO A 189 -14.63 -3.95 0.56
C PRO A 189 -14.08 -2.52 0.65
N GLU A 190 -14.87 -1.63 1.23
CA GLU A 190 -14.47 -0.25 1.55
C GLU A 190 -13.31 -0.20 2.57
N GLY A 191 -12.69 0.97 2.77
CA GLY A 191 -11.59 1.18 3.72
C GLY A 191 -10.18 0.97 3.16
N ILE A 192 -9.20 0.79 4.05
CA ILE A 192 -7.80 0.54 3.70
C ILE A 192 -7.30 -0.74 4.36
N ARG A 193 -6.42 -1.48 3.66
CA ARG A 193 -5.76 -2.66 4.25
C ARG A 193 -4.68 -2.19 5.22
N VAL A 194 -4.82 -2.56 6.49
CA VAL A 194 -3.90 -2.18 7.58
C VAL A 194 -3.19 -3.43 8.09
N ASN A 195 -1.89 -3.31 8.32
CA ASN A 195 -1.08 -4.32 8.99
C ASN A 195 -0.76 -3.81 10.40
N LYS A 196 -1.42 -4.37 11.41
CA LYS A 196 -1.21 -4.00 12.82
C LYS A 196 -0.25 -5.00 13.46
N THR A 197 0.88 -4.52 13.95
CA THR A 197 1.80 -5.35 14.73
C THR A 197 1.22 -5.51 16.14
N VAL A 198 0.91 -6.74 16.52
CA VAL A 198 0.28 -7.07 17.80
C VAL A 198 1.33 -7.28 18.87
N ALA A 199 2.35 -8.08 18.56
CA ALA A 199 3.41 -8.44 19.50
C ALA A 199 4.74 -8.64 18.78
N VAL A 200 5.82 -8.29 19.47
CA VAL A 200 7.20 -8.64 19.10
C VAL A 200 7.92 -9.02 20.38
N HIS A 201 8.36 -10.28 20.47
CA HIS A 201 8.99 -10.83 21.67
C HIS A 201 10.26 -11.58 21.33
N THR A 202 11.24 -11.47 22.23
CA THR A 202 12.45 -12.29 22.21
C THR A 202 12.21 -13.58 22.97
N LEU A 203 12.52 -14.70 22.31
CA LEU A 203 12.53 -16.04 22.87
C LEU A 203 13.93 -16.29 23.45
N ASP A 204 14.06 -16.38 24.76
CA ASP A 204 15.28 -16.80 25.43
C ASP A 204 14.89 -17.56 26.71
N PRO A 205 14.58 -18.86 26.58
CA PRO A 205 14.09 -19.65 27.71
C PRO A 205 15.10 -19.77 28.85
N GLN A 206 16.39 -19.52 28.60
CA GLN A 206 17.44 -19.59 29.61
C GLN A 206 17.51 -18.32 30.47
N LEU A 207 17.37 -17.14 29.86
CA LEU A 207 17.40 -15.86 30.58
C LEU A 207 16.03 -15.42 31.09
N LEU A 208 14.97 -15.73 30.35
CA LEU A 208 13.64 -15.16 30.57
C LEU A 208 12.61 -16.20 31.06
N GLY A 209 12.99 -17.48 31.15
CA GLY A 209 12.13 -18.55 31.67
C GLY A 209 11.95 -18.49 33.19
N GLN A 210 10.73 -18.78 33.66
CA GLN A 210 10.38 -18.73 35.09
C GLN A 210 10.40 -20.11 35.77
N SER A 211 10.03 -21.18 35.05
CA SER A 211 9.94 -22.56 35.56
C SER A 211 10.48 -23.56 34.52
N GLU A 212 11.33 -24.49 34.95
CA GLU A 212 11.93 -25.56 34.11
C GLU A 212 12.65 -25.09 32.82
N SER A 213 13.14 -23.84 32.76
CA SER A 213 13.71 -23.23 31.53
C SER A 213 12.71 -23.13 30.38
N ALA A 214 11.42 -22.98 30.72
CA ALA A 214 10.35 -22.68 29.79
C ALA A 214 9.94 -21.21 29.92
N GLN A 215 9.81 -20.54 28.79
CA GLN A 215 9.28 -19.18 28.68
C GLN A 215 7.90 -19.22 28.05
N GLU A 216 6.93 -18.59 28.69
CA GLU A 216 5.53 -18.61 28.26
C GLU A 216 5.00 -17.19 28.15
N TRP A 217 4.23 -16.92 27.09
CA TRP A 217 3.60 -15.62 26.85
C TRP A 217 2.18 -15.79 26.31
N GLY A 218 1.25 -15.02 26.88
CA GLY A 218 -0.05 -14.78 26.25
C GLY A 218 0.04 -13.62 25.28
N VAL A 219 -0.37 -13.85 24.03
CA VAL A 219 -0.55 -12.81 23.01
C VAL A 219 -2.02 -12.43 22.99
N GLU A 220 -2.31 -11.16 23.24
CA GLU A 220 -3.66 -10.61 23.17
C GLU A 220 -4.08 -10.41 21.70
N ALA A 221 -5.37 -10.63 21.41
CA ALA A 221 -5.96 -10.36 20.11
C ALA A 221 -5.81 -8.88 19.75
N ALA A 222 -5.69 -8.60 18.45
CA ALA A 222 -5.60 -7.22 17.97
C ALA A 222 -6.89 -6.45 18.30
N ASP A 223 -6.79 -5.21 18.74
CA ASP A 223 -7.94 -4.29 18.75
C ASP A 223 -8.33 -3.95 17.30
N LEU A 224 -9.46 -4.51 16.84
CA LEU A 224 -10.03 -4.32 15.51
C LEU A 224 -11.29 -3.44 15.55
N SER A 225 -11.38 -2.49 16.49
CA SER A 225 -12.53 -1.57 16.63
C SER A 225 -12.84 -0.74 15.39
N ASP A 226 -11.86 -0.53 14.52
CA ASP A 226 -12.00 0.15 13.25
C ASP A 226 -12.16 -0.80 12.05
N GLN A 227 -12.33 -2.11 12.24
CA GLN A 227 -12.53 -3.04 11.13
C GLN A 227 -13.80 -2.74 10.33
N VAL A 228 -13.69 -2.88 9.01
CA VAL A 228 -14.82 -2.80 8.08
C VAL A 228 -15.72 -4.02 8.27
N PRO A 229 -17.04 -3.87 8.45
CA PRO A 229 -17.93 -5.00 8.73
C PRO A 229 -17.93 -5.99 7.55
N ASP A 230 -18.09 -7.28 7.84
CA ASP A 230 -18.05 -8.37 6.87
C ASP A 230 -16.74 -8.47 6.05
N THR A 231 -15.61 -8.10 6.67
CA THR A 231 -14.27 -8.34 6.10
C THR A 231 -13.50 -9.37 6.91
N GLU A 232 -12.76 -10.24 6.23
CA GLU A 232 -11.86 -11.18 6.91
C GLU A 232 -10.66 -10.43 7.51
N SER A 233 -10.18 -10.90 8.66
CA SER A 233 -8.87 -10.57 9.20
C SER A 233 -7.96 -11.81 9.13
N GLU A 234 -6.65 -11.58 9.07
CA GLU A 234 -5.66 -12.65 9.01
C GLU A 234 -4.52 -12.32 9.98
N THR A 235 -4.34 -13.13 11.01
CA THR A 235 -3.21 -13.02 11.94
C THR A 235 -2.12 -13.97 11.51
N ARG A 236 -0.93 -13.42 11.26
CA ARG A 236 0.29 -14.17 10.93
C ARG A 236 1.25 -14.14 12.08
N ILE A 237 1.68 -15.32 12.48
CA ILE A 237 2.64 -15.55 13.56
C ILE A 237 3.93 -15.99 12.91
N PHE A 238 5.02 -15.30 13.23
CA PHE A 238 6.33 -15.56 12.66
C PHE A 238 7.31 -15.96 13.74
N LEU A 239 8.11 -16.99 13.45
CA LEU A 239 9.13 -17.53 14.33
C LEU A 239 10.45 -17.66 13.60
N GLN A 240 11.51 -17.23 14.26
CA GLN A 240 12.88 -17.34 13.77
C GLN A 240 13.83 -17.60 14.94
N GLY A 241 14.81 -18.48 14.76
CA GLY A 241 15.87 -18.66 15.76
C GLY A 241 17.00 -17.68 15.51
N THR A 242 17.61 -17.16 16.56
CA THR A 242 18.71 -16.20 16.57
C THR A 242 20.02 -16.92 16.94
N PRO A 243 20.74 -17.54 15.98
CA PRO A 243 22.11 -17.97 16.18
C PRO A 243 22.94 -16.78 16.66
N VAL A 244 24.04 -17.02 17.37
CA VAL A 244 25.01 -15.94 17.59
C VAL A 244 25.57 -15.46 16.25
N ALA A 245 25.70 -16.36 15.27
CA ALA A 245 25.86 -15.99 13.86
C ALA A 245 24.67 -15.23 13.27
N GLN A 246 23.48 -15.12 13.89
CA GLN A 246 22.37 -14.20 13.55
C GLN A 246 22.37 -12.92 14.38
N MET A 247 23.04 -12.84 15.53
CA MET A 247 23.47 -11.51 15.94
C MET A 247 24.25 -10.84 14.80
N ALA A 248 24.88 -11.70 14.02
CA ALA A 248 25.65 -11.50 12.82
C ALA A 248 24.84 -11.55 11.47
N GLU A 249 23.92 -12.48 11.22
CA GLU A 249 23.10 -12.69 9.99
C GLU A 249 21.73 -11.98 10.03
N GLU A 250 21.18 -11.64 11.20
CA GLU A 250 20.26 -10.49 11.35
C GLU A 250 21.08 -9.19 11.36
N ALA A 251 22.26 -9.20 10.74
CA ALA A 251 22.66 -8.06 9.96
C ALA A 251 21.45 -7.59 9.13
N ILE A 252 21.09 -6.31 9.26
CA ILE A 252 20.09 -5.60 8.46
C ILE A 252 19.94 -6.26 7.10
N ASP A 253 18.77 -6.87 6.88
CA ASP A 253 18.43 -7.63 5.67
C ASP A 253 18.89 -6.85 4.44
N GLY A 254 19.72 -7.48 3.61
CA GLY A 254 20.19 -6.88 2.36
C GLY A 254 19.04 -6.29 1.52
N GLN A 255 17.85 -6.89 1.52
CA GLN A 255 16.71 -6.32 0.79
C GLN A 255 16.30 -4.94 1.31
N ARG A 256 16.47 -4.68 2.61
CA ARG A 256 16.24 -3.36 3.22
C ARG A 256 17.35 -2.37 2.89
N LEU A 257 18.55 -2.83 2.53
CA LEU A 257 19.69 -1.99 2.11
C LEU A 257 19.63 -1.55 0.64
N LYS A 258 18.63 -1.99 -0.13
CA LYS A 258 18.51 -1.64 -1.57
C LYS A 258 18.49 -0.13 -1.81
N HIS A 259 17.92 0.63 -0.88
CA HIS A 259 17.86 2.09 -0.96
C HIS A 259 19.21 2.78 -0.70
N LEU A 260 20.18 2.10 -0.09
CA LEU A 260 21.52 2.63 0.16
C LEU A 260 22.43 2.54 -1.07
N ILE A 261 22.06 1.75 -2.08
CA ILE A 261 22.75 1.73 -3.38
C ILE A 261 22.25 2.93 -4.19
N VAL A 262 22.91 4.06 -4.00
CA VAL A 262 22.52 5.36 -4.57
C VAL A 262 23.54 5.80 -5.60
N THR A 263 23.06 6.43 -6.66
CA THR A 263 23.96 7.05 -7.64
C THR A 263 24.55 8.35 -7.06
N PRO A 264 25.87 8.47 -6.93
CA PRO A 264 26.50 9.68 -6.44
C PRO A 264 26.33 10.85 -7.41
N SER A 265 26.09 12.05 -6.85
CA SER A 265 25.83 13.29 -7.58
C SER A 265 26.06 14.53 -6.71
N GLY A 266 26.01 15.71 -7.32
CA GLY A 266 26.09 16.99 -6.61
C GLY A 266 27.51 17.54 -6.43
N CYS A 267 27.68 18.40 -5.43
CA CYS A 267 28.96 19.00 -5.05
C CYS A 267 29.85 18.03 -4.24
N GLY A 268 31.07 18.43 -3.85
CA GLY A 268 32.01 17.54 -3.15
C GLY A 268 31.51 16.99 -1.80
N GLU A 269 30.54 17.65 -1.17
CA GLU A 269 29.88 17.16 0.06
C GLU A 269 28.74 16.19 -0.29
N GLN A 270 27.84 16.59 -1.17
CA GLN A 270 26.71 15.79 -1.63
C GLN A 270 27.14 14.47 -2.29
N ASN A 271 28.22 14.52 -3.07
CA ASN A 271 28.79 13.35 -3.70
C ASN A 271 29.22 12.31 -2.65
N MET A 272 29.80 12.75 -1.53
CA MET A 272 30.13 11.87 -0.42
C MET A 272 28.89 11.39 0.34
N ILE A 273 27.86 12.23 0.51
CA ILE A 273 26.58 11.83 1.13
C ILE A 273 25.98 10.63 0.39
N TYR A 274 26.04 10.60 -0.94
CA TYR A 274 25.48 9.50 -1.75
C TYR A 274 26.45 8.33 -1.97
N MET A 275 27.77 8.58 -1.98
CA MET A 275 28.77 7.52 -2.14
C MET A 275 28.90 6.66 -0.86
N THR A 276 28.85 7.30 0.31
CA THR A 276 29.04 6.64 1.61
C THR A 276 28.09 5.45 1.84
N PRO A 277 26.76 5.59 1.68
CA PRO A 277 25.80 4.48 1.81
C PRO A 277 26.14 3.28 0.92
N THR A 278 26.53 3.54 -0.33
CA THR A 278 26.85 2.46 -1.28
C THR A 278 28.12 1.72 -0.89
N VAL A 279 29.17 2.46 -0.49
CA VAL A 279 30.44 1.88 -0.04
C VAL A 279 30.24 1.01 1.21
N ILE A 280 29.52 1.52 2.21
CA ILE A 280 29.34 0.79 3.46
C ILE A 280 28.37 -0.39 3.31
N ALA A 281 27.35 -0.28 2.46
CA ALA A 281 26.45 -1.39 2.14
C ALA A 281 27.20 -2.54 1.47
N VAL A 282 28.06 -2.25 0.48
CA VAL A 282 28.90 -3.29 -0.16
C VAL A 282 29.84 -3.92 0.86
N HIS A 283 30.54 -3.11 1.66
CA HIS A 283 31.43 -3.62 2.70
C HIS A 283 30.69 -4.54 3.69
N TYR A 284 29.50 -4.13 4.12
CA TYR A 284 28.67 -4.89 5.04
C TYR A 284 28.17 -6.21 4.44
N LEU A 285 27.65 -6.17 3.20
CA LEU A 285 27.17 -7.35 2.49
C LEU A 285 28.29 -8.35 2.19
N ASP A 286 29.50 -7.86 1.90
CA ASP A 286 30.70 -8.69 1.72
C ASP A 286 31.08 -9.43 3.01
N HIS A 287 31.05 -8.75 4.16
CA HIS A 287 31.42 -9.35 5.45
C HIS A 287 30.33 -10.25 6.06
N THR A 288 29.08 -10.04 5.67
CA THR A 288 27.92 -10.83 6.16
C THR A 288 27.47 -11.90 5.16
N GLU A 289 28.15 -12.03 4.02
CA GLU A 289 27.89 -13.00 2.95
C GLU A 289 26.43 -12.99 2.42
N GLN A 290 25.77 -11.83 2.41
CA GLN A 290 24.33 -11.71 2.08
C GLN A 290 24.01 -11.42 0.60
N TRP A 291 24.97 -11.56 -0.31
CA TRP A 291 24.74 -11.24 -1.74
C TRP A 291 23.69 -12.12 -2.41
N ASP A 292 23.53 -13.37 -1.98
CA ASP A 292 22.51 -14.28 -2.51
C ASP A 292 21.08 -13.77 -2.26
N LYS A 293 20.85 -13.11 -1.11
CA LYS A 293 19.56 -12.51 -0.75
C LYS A 293 19.33 -11.16 -1.43
N PHE A 294 20.41 -10.43 -1.73
CA PHE A 294 20.38 -9.11 -2.37
C PHE A 294 20.23 -9.19 -3.90
N GLY A 295 20.85 -10.19 -4.51
CA GLY A 295 21.02 -10.40 -5.94
C GLY A 295 22.49 -10.32 -6.34
N LEU A 296 23.07 -11.44 -6.78
CA LEU A 296 24.49 -11.57 -7.12
C LEU A 296 24.96 -10.54 -8.17
N ASP A 297 24.11 -10.24 -9.16
CA ASP A 297 24.43 -9.30 -10.23
C ASP A 297 24.56 -7.85 -9.74
N LYS A 298 23.94 -7.51 -8.60
CA LYS A 298 23.93 -6.14 -8.07
C LYS A 298 25.24 -5.72 -7.42
N ARG A 299 26.09 -6.67 -7.03
CA ARG A 299 27.42 -6.35 -6.48
C ARG A 299 28.25 -5.58 -7.51
N GLN A 300 28.21 -6.02 -8.76
CA GLN A 300 28.96 -5.37 -9.84
C GLN A 300 28.42 -3.96 -10.13
N GLU A 301 27.10 -3.79 -10.15
CA GLU A 301 26.44 -2.48 -10.30
C GLU A 301 26.86 -1.51 -9.19
N ALA A 302 26.85 -1.96 -7.93
CA ALA A 302 27.28 -1.14 -6.79
C ALA A 302 28.76 -0.74 -6.90
N LEU A 303 29.65 -1.66 -7.32
CA LEU A 303 31.06 -1.33 -7.55
C LEU A 303 31.24 -0.26 -8.63
N ASP A 304 30.44 -0.29 -9.70
CA ASP A 304 30.51 0.71 -10.76
C ASP A 304 29.98 2.08 -10.30
N LEU A 305 28.98 2.11 -9.40
CA LEU A 305 28.56 3.34 -8.72
C LEU A 305 29.65 3.90 -7.79
N ILE A 306 30.35 3.04 -7.05
CA ILE A 306 31.48 3.45 -6.19
C ILE A 306 32.62 4.04 -7.04
N LYS A 307 32.96 3.41 -8.18
CA LYS A 307 33.96 3.96 -9.14
C LYS A 307 33.52 5.32 -9.69
N LYS A 308 32.23 5.47 -10.03
CA LYS A 308 31.66 6.73 -10.49
C LYS A 308 31.79 7.82 -9.42
N GLY A 309 31.40 7.52 -8.18
CA GLY A 309 31.50 8.44 -7.04
C GLY A 309 32.93 8.86 -6.74
N TYR A 310 33.87 7.91 -6.78
CA TYR A 310 35.30 8.21 -6.65
C TYR A 310 35.77 9.18 -7.75
N THR A 311 35.45 8.90 -9.00
CA THR A 311 35.83 9.74 -10.15
C THR A 311 35.24 11.16 -10.02
N GLN A 312 33.98 11.28 -9.60
CA GLN A 312 33.33 12.56 -9.35
C GLN A 312 33.97 13.31 -8.17
N GLN A 313 34.33 12.61 -7.09
CA GLN A 313 34.95 13.24 -5.92
C GLN A 313 36.30 13.87 -6.26
N LEU A 314 37.08 13.26 -7.16
CA LEU A 314 38.34 13.82 -7.63
C LEU A 314 38.18 15.19 -8.32
N ALA A 315 37.00 15.50 -8.87
CA ALA A 315 36.72 16.82 -9.46
C ALA A 315 36.69 17.94 -8.41
N PHE A 316 36.51 17.61 -7.13
CA PHE A 316 36.51 18.56 -6.01
C PHE A 316 37.83 18.57 -5.22
N ARG A 317 38.83 17.82 -5.69
CA ARG A 317 40.19 17.83 -5.13
C ARG A 317 40.91 19.11 -5.52
N GLN A 318 41.35 19.87 -4.53
CA GLN A 318 42.08 21.13 -4.73
C GLN A 318 43.58 20.89 -5.01
N PRO A 319 44.32 21.89 -5.55
CA PRO A 319 45.75 21.76 -5.82
C PRO A 319 46.61 21.48 -4.58
N ASN A 320 46.16 21.92 -3.39
CA ASN A 320 46.77 21.61 -2.10
C ASN A 320 46.48 20.17 -1.60
N LYS A 321 45.81 19.36 -2.43
CA LYS A 321 45.41 17.96 -2.19
C LYS A 321 44.29 17.77 -1.15
N ALA A 322 43.63 18.85 -0.74
CA ALA A 322 42.47 18.83 0.17
C ALA A 322 41.13 18.85 -0.60
N PHE A 323 40.02 18.71 0.13
CA PHE A 323 38.66 18.69 -0.43
C PHE A 323 37.78 19.82 0.13
N ALA A 324 36.81 20.25 -0.68
CA ALA A 324 35.77 21.23 -0.35
C ALA A 324 34.48 20.90 -1.12
N ALA A 325 33.35 21.50 -0.75
CA ALA A 325 32.11 21.40 -1.53
C ALA A 325 32.31 21.87 -2.99
N PHE A 326 33.01 22.98 -3.17
CA PHE A 326 33.36 23.55 -4.48
C PHE A 326 34.81 24.00 -4.52
N LEU A 327 35.44 23.95 -5.70
CA LEU A 327 36.87 24.29 -5.86
C LEU A 327 37.26 25.70 -5.42
N HIS A 328 36.32 26.66 -5.45
CA HIS A 328 36.56 28.05 -5.06
C HIS A 328 36.40 28.31 -3.55
N MET A 329 35.84 27.36 -2.80
CA MET A 329 35.69 27.47 -1.35
C MET A 329 36.99 27.09 -0.63
N LYS A 330 37.14 27.50 0.64
CA LYS A 330 38.24 27.05 1.48
C LYS A 330 38.13 25.55 1.71
N SER A 331 39.27 24.86 1.76
CA SER A 331 39.30 23.41 2.04
C SER A 331 38.80 23.12 3.46
N SER A 332 37.94 22.11 3.60
CA SER A 332 37.39 21.66 4.88
C SER A 332 38.29 20.58 5.48
N THR A 333 38.68 20.76 6.75
CA THR A 333 39.47 19.77 7.50
C THR A 333 38.65 18.49 7.72
N TRP A 334 37.40 18.63 8.15
CA TRP A 334 36.50 17.52 8.41
C TRP A 334 36.19 16.75 7.13
N LEU A 335 35.82 17.43 6.04
CA LEU A 335 35.50 16.75 4.77
C LEU A 335 36.73 16.03 4.22
N THR A 336 37.91 16.63 4.31
CA THR A 336 39.16 16.00 3.86
C THR A 336 39.46 14.73 4.66
N ALA A 337 39.29 14.76 5.99
CA ALA A 337 39.44 13.57 6.82
C ALA A 337 38.37 12.51 6.54
N TYR A 338 37.12 12.93 6.28
CA TYR A 338 36.03 12.02 5.93
C TYR A 338 36.26 11.33 4.57
N VAL A 339 36.77 12.06 3.57
CA VAL A 339 37.17 11.48 2.28
C VAL A 339 38.29 10.46 2.47
N VAL A 340 39.30 10.74 3.29
CA VAL A 340 40.37 9.77 3.63
C VAL A 340 39.77 8.50 4.23
N LYS A 341 38.86 8.63 5.20
CA LYS A 341 38.17 7.52 5.87
C LYS A 341 37.39 6.65 4.88
N VAL A 342 36.55 7.25 4.04
CA VAL A 342 35.73 6.52 3.05
C VAL A 342 36.58 5.91 1.94
N PHE A 343 37.61 6.62 1.47
CA PHE A 343 38.51 6.09 0.44
C PHE A 343 39.37 4.95 0.95
N PHE A 344 39.77 4.97 2.22
CA PHE A 344 40.44 3.82 2.83
C PHE A 344 39.54 2.58 2.79
N LEU A 345 38.29 2.70 3.23
CA LEU A 345 37.36 1.57 3.23
C LEU A 345 37.03 1.07 1.81
N ALA A 346 36.91 2.00 0.85
CA ALA A 346 36.69 1.68 -0.56
C ALA A 346 37.93 1.11 -1.28
N ALA A 347 39.14 1.23 -0.73
CA ALA A 347 40.37 0.70 -1.35
C ALA A 347 40.39 -0.84 -1.41
N ASN A 348 39.60 -1.49 -0.55
CA ASN A 348 39.38 -2.95 -0.60
C ASN A 348 38.36 -3.37 -1.68
N LEU A 349 37.62 -2.41 -2.26
CA LEU A 349 36.53 -2.65 -3.22
C LEU A 349 36.88 -2.20 -4.64
N ILE A 350 37.58 -1.07 -4.77
CA ILE A 350 37.97 -0.45 -6.04
C ILE A 350 39.43 0.00 -6.00
N ALA A 351 40.05 0.17 -7.17
CA ALA A 351 41.40 0.73 -7.27
C ALA A 351 41.39 2.23 -6.96
N ILE A 352 42.05 2.63 -5.86
CA ILE A 352 42.20 4.03 -5.44
C ILE A 352 43.68 4.40 -5.51
N ASP A 353 43.97 5.57 -6.10
CA ASP A 353 45.33 6.11 -6.14
C ASP A 353 45.81 6.51 -4.74
N SER A 354 46.88 5.86 -4.28
CA SER A 354 47.54 6.14 -2.99
C SER A 354 47.95 7.60 -2.82
N GLU A 355 48.30 8.33 -3.89
CA GLU A 355 48.69 9.74 -3.81
C GLU A 355 47.49 10.64 -3.44
N VAL A 356 46.28 10.21 -3.75
CA VAL A 356 45.05 10.94 -3.37
C VAL A 356 44.86 10.88 -1.86
N ILE A 357 44.95 9.68 -1.27
CA ILE A 357 44.80 9.47 0.17
C ILE A 357 45.97 10.11 0.92
N CYS A 358 47.21 9.78 0.54
CA CYS A 358 48.39 10.22 1.29
C CYS A 358 48.69 11.71 1.11
N GLY A 359 48.31 12.31 -0.03
CA GLY A 359 48.34 13.75 -0.23
C GLY A 359 47.40 14.50 0.72
N ALA A 360 46.18 13.99 0.90
CA ALA A 360 45.20 14.55 1.85
C ALA A 360 45.65 14.38 3.30
N VAL A 361 46.18 13.20 3.67
CA VAL A 361 46.79 12.93 4.99
C VAL A 361 47.93 13.90 5.28
N LYS A 362 48.83 14.11 4.31
CA LYS A 362 49.94 15.05 4.44
C LYS A 362 49.45 16.48 4.68
N TRP A 363 48.43 16.91 3.95
CA TRP A 363 47.83 18.23 4.11
C TRP A 363 47.18 18.42 5.49
N LEU A 364 46.41 17.44 5.97
CA LEU A 364 45.80 17.48 7.31
C LEU A 364 46.85 17.70 8.39
N ILE A 365 47.96 16.95 8.33
CA ILE A 365 49.03 17.02 9.32
C ILE A 365 49.79 18.36 9.28
N LEU A 366 50.18 18.81 8.09
CA LEU A 366 51.05 19.99 7.96
C LEU A 366 50.29 21.31 8.12
N GLU A 367 49.05 21.38 7.64
CA GLU A 367 48.30 22.63 7.56
C GLU A 367 47.23 22.76 8.65
N LYS A 368 46.72 21.65 9.19
CA LYS A 368 45.54 21.65 10.08
C LYS A 368 45.78 21.14 11.49
N GLN A 369 46.92 20.51 11.76
CA GLN A 369 47.28 20.10 13.12
C GLN A 369 48.08 21.20 13.82
N ARG A 370 47.61 21.61 14.99
CA ARG A 370 48.33 22.53 15.88
C ARG A 370 49.46 21.82 16.62
N PRO A 371 50.45 22.56 17.18
CA PRO A 371 51.59 21.97 17.88
C PRO A 371 51.23 21.11 19.10
N ASP A 372 50.07 21.38 19.73
CA ASP A 372 49.49 20.65 20.86
C ASP A 372 48.73 19.38 20.45
N GLY A 373 48.63 19.09 19.15
CA GLY A 373 47.99 17.88 18.61
C GLY A 373 46.52 18.07 18.21
N VAL A 374 45.94 19.25 18.40
CA VAL A 374 44.55 19.57 18.04
C VAL A 374 44.41 19.78 16.54
N PHE A 375 43.37 19.23 15.93
CA PHE A 375 42.99 19.57 14.54
C PHE A 375 41.98 20.70 14.51
N GLN A 376 42.20 21.68 13.63
CA GLN A 376 41.33 22.86 13.47
C GLN A 376 40.55 22.82 12.16
N GLU A 377 39.25 23.19 12.22
CA GLU A 377 38.41 23.41 11.04
C GLU A 377 38.42 24.89 10.63
N ASP A 378 38.82 25.15 9.38
CA ASP A 378 38.90 26.50 8.80
C ASP A 378 37.94 26.73 7.62
N GLY A 379 37.31 25.66 7.13
CA GLY A 379 36.32 25.65 6.06
C GLY A 379 35.13 24.79 6.48
N PRO A 380 34.17 25.32 7.25
CA PRO A 380 33.03 24.54 7.69
C PRO A 380 32.22 24.05 6.50
N VAL A 381 31.72 22.82 6.65
CA VAL A 381 30.93 22.09 5.66
C VAL A 381 29.61 22.83 5.39
N GLY A 382 29.14 22.91 4.15
CA GLY A 382 27.85 23.53 3.83
C GLY A 382 26.65 22.75 4.38
N HIS A 383 26.73 21.42 4.25
CA HIS A 383 25.79 20.45 4.80
C HIS A 383 26.11 20.10 6.25
N GLN A 384 25.76 20.98 7.21
CA GLN A 384 26.07 20.77 8.64
C GLN A 384 25.49 19.45 9.17
N GLU A 385 24.39 18.94 8.63
CA GLU A 385 23.82 17.65 9.03
C GLU A 385 24.75 16.45 8.74
N MET A 386 25.69 16.55 7.80
CA MET A 386 26.56 15.42 7.41
C MET A 386 27.68 15.15 8.43
N ILE A 387 27.89 16.06 9.38
CA ILE A 387 28.92 15.94 10.41
C ILE A 387 28.42 15.29 11.71
N GLY A 388 27.14 14.94 11.81
CA GLY A 388 26.58 14.22 12.96
C GLY A 388 26.77 14.94 14.30
N GLY A 389 27.14 14.19 15.35
CA GLY A 389 27.28 14.70 16.73
C GLY A 389 28.41 15.73 16.96
N LEU A 390 29.20 16.03 15.92
CA LEU A 390 30.28 17.03 15.91
C LEU A 390 29.79 18.49 15.83
N ASN A 391 28.49 18.72 15.56
CA ASN A 391 27.91 20.08 15.44
C ASN A 391 27.77 20.84 16.77
N ASP A 392 27.73 20.13 17.89
CA ASP A 392 27.58 20.77 19.20
C ASP A 392 28.86 21.52 19.60
N ALA A 393 28.68 22.76 20.06
CA ALA A 393 29.79 23.67 20.37
C ALA A 393 30.62 23.23 21.59
N GLU A 394 30.05 22.39 22.48
CA GLU A 394 30.75 21.83 23.62
C GLU A 394 31.64 20.65 23.20
N GLU A 395 32.93 20.72 23.55
CA GLU A 395 33.94 19.67 23.33
C GLU A 395 34.31 19.42 21.85
N LYS A 396 33.97 20.35 20.95
CA LYS A 396 34.23 20.30 19.50
C LYS A 396 35.68 19.94 19.12
N ASP A 397 36.66 20.53 19.79
CA ASP A 397 38.08 20.29 19.51
C ASP A 397 38.48 18.83 19.79
N VAL A 398 37.89 18.21 20.82
CA VAL A 398 38.14 16.79 21.17
C VAL A 398 37.50 15.88 20.13
N SER A 399 36.21 16.10 19.83
CA SER A 399 35.50 15.27 18.86
C SER A 399 36.10 15.35 17.46
N LEU A 400 36.46 16.55 16.98
CA LEU A 400 37.12 16.72 15.68
C LEU A 400 38.51 16.08 15.67
N THR A 401 39.30 16.26 16.73
CA THR A 401 40.63 15.65 16.83
C THR A 401 40.55 14.12 16.86
N ALA A 402 39.58 13.55 17.58
CA ALA A 402 39.32 12.11 17.59
C ALA A 402 38.89 11.61 16.20
N PHE A 403 37.98 12.30 15.53
CA PHE A 403 37.53 11.95 14.19
C PHE A 403 38.68 11.93 13.16
N VAL A 404 39.52 12.97 13.14
CA VAL A 404 40.67 13.03 12.25
C VAL A 404 41.70 11.96 12.61
N LEU A 405 41.96 11.73 13.90
CA LEU A 405 42.86 10.67 14.36
C LEU A 405 42.42 9.28 13.89
N ILE A 406 41.12 8.97 13.96
CA ILE A 406 40.56 7.70 13.46
C ILE A 406 40.83 7.56 11.96
N ALA A 407 40.57 8.61 11.16
CA ALA A 407 40.83 8.58 9.72
C ALA A 407 42.32 8.41 9.38
N LEU A 408 43.21 9.05 10.15
CA LEU A 408 44.66 8.90 10.01
C LEU A 408 45.15 7.50 10.39
N GLN A 409 44.56 6.90 11.42
CA GLN A 409 44.88 5.57 11.88
C GLN A 409 44.43 4.50 10.88
N GLU A 410 43.22 4.65 10.32
CA GLU A 410 42.71 3.78 9.25
C GLU A 410 43.62 3.86 8.00
N ALA A 411 44.01 5.06 7.56
CA ALA A 411 44.89 5.24 6.40
C ALA A 411 46.38 4.93 6.67
N LYS A 412 46.75 4.54 7.89
CA LYS A 412 48.16 4.38 8.30
C LYS A 412 48.90 3.40 7.43
N ASP A 413 48.33 2.21 7.22
CA ASP A 413 48.99 1.12 6.49
C ASP A 413 49.25 1.46 5.01
N ILE A 414 48.39 2.28 4.40
CA ILE A 414 48.56 2.74 3.02
C ILE A 414 49.64 3.83 2.92
N CYS A 415 49.72 4.72 3.92
CA CYS A 415 50.53 5.94 3.83
C CYS A 415 51.86 5.91 4.61
N GLU A 416 52.13 4.87 5.40
CA GLU A 416 53.35 4.76 6.22
C GLU A 416 54.64 4.89 5.39
N GLY A 417 54.66 4.35 4.16
CA GLY A 417 55.80 4.48 3.24
C GLY A 417 55.96 5.85 2.56
N GLN A 418 54.92 6.68 2.55
CA GLN A 418 54.93 8.00 1.89
C GLN A 418 55.02 9.17 2.89
N VAL A 419 54.53 8.97 4.12
CA VAL A 419 54.44 10.00 5.17
C VAL A 419 55.13 9.48 6.45
N ASN A 420 56.46 9.52 6.46
CA ASN A 420 57.29 8.92 7.51
C ASN A 420 57.07 9.49 8.93
N TYR A 421 56.48 10.68 9.04
CA TYR A 421 56.17 11.33 10.31
C TYR A 421 54.74 11.07 10.80
N LEU A 422 53.91 10.33 10.06
CA LEU A 422 52.52 10.03 10.42
C LEU A 422 52.38 9.46 11.86
N PRO A 423 53.18 8.46 12.30
CA PRO A 423 53.05 7.92 13.66
C PRO A 423 53.31 8.94 14.77
N LEU A 424 54.22 9.90 14.55
CA LEU A 424 54.51 10.96 15.51
C LEU A 424 53.28 11.87 15.71
N HIS A 425 52.62 12.23 14.62
CA HIS A 425 51.48 13.14 14.64
C HIS A 425 50.20 12.46 15.18
N ILE A 426 50.02 11.17 14.90
CA ILE A 426 49.00 10.31 15.54
C ILE A 426 49.20 10.30 17.06
N ASN A 427 50.44 10.08 17.53
CA ASN A 427 50.73 10.07 18.97
C ASN A 427 50.44 11.42 19.66
N LYS A 428 50.78 12.55 19.03
CA LYS A 428 50.47 13.88 19.57
C LYS A 428 48.97 14.09 19.80
N SER A 429 48.14 13.74 18.80
CA SER A 429 46.68 13.82 18.96
C SER A 429 46.18 12.85 20.03
N GLY A 430 46.75 11.64 20.11
CA GLY A 430 46.44 10.69 21.18
C GLY A 430 46.77 11.23 22.59
N ASP A 431 47.91 11.91 22.75
CA ASP A 431 48.31 12.52 24.02
C ASP A 431 47.38 13.67 24.43
N PHE A 432 46.96 14.49 23.47
CA PHE A 432 45.93 15.52 23.68
C PHE A 432 44.61 14.90 24.16
N LEU A 433 44.08 13.90 23.44
CA LEU A 433 42.83 13.24 23.81
C LEU A 433 42.93 12.63 25.22
N GLN A 434 44.04 11.95 25.52
CA GLN A 434 44.27 11.32 26.83
C GLN A 434 44.29 12.35 27.98
N ALA A 435 44.92 13.51 27.77
CA ALA A 435 45.00 14.57 28.78
C ALA A 435 43.63 15.20 29.09
N HIS A 436 42.72 15.26 28.10
CA HIS A 436 41.41 15.90 28.23
C HIS A 436 40.25 14.92 28.50
N TYR A 437 40.46 13.61 28.32
CA TYR A 437 39.41 12.59 28.35
C TYR A 437 38.56 12.55 29.63
N LYS A 438 39.19 12.70 30.81
CA LYS A 438 38.49 12.62 32.09
C LYS A 438 37.51 13.76 32.34
N ASN A 439 37.66 14.86 31.61
CA ASN A 439 36.83 16.05 31.76
C ASN A 439 35.64 16.05 30.78
N LEU A 440 35.52 15.03 29.94
CA LEU A 440 34.45 14.90 28.96
C LEU A 440 33.12 14.62 29.66
N LYS A 441 32.09 15.36 29.25
CA LYS A 441 30.73 15.24 29.80
C LYS A 441 29.78 14.57 28.82
N ARG A 442 29.99 14.77 27.52
CA ARG A 442 29.09 14.27 26.47
C ARG A 442 29.38 12.79 26.18
N PRO A 443 28.40 11.88 26.33
CA PRO A 443 28.57 10.48 25.96
C PRO A 443 29.06 10.28 24.51
N TYR A 444 28.67 11.17 23.59
CA TYR A 444 29.20 11.15 22.22
C TYR A 444 30.71 11.40 22.17
N ALA A 445 31.20 12.45 22.84
CA ALA A 445 32.62 12.79 22.87
C ALA A 445 33.44 11.70 23.58
N VAL A 446 32.91 11.11 24.64
CA VAL A 446 33.50 9.96 25.33
C VAL A 446 33.60 8.76 24.38
N ALA A 447 32.55 8.43 23.64
CA ALA A 447 32.55 7.27 22.75
C ALA A 447 33.55 7.39 21.58
N ILE A 448 33.54 8.52 20.86
CA ILE A 448 34.44 8.73 19.70
C ILE A 448 35.91 8.83 20.13
N ALA A 449 36.20 9.57 21.21
CA ALA A 449 37.56 9.67 21.73
C ALA A 449 38.02 8.34 22.36
N GLY A 450 37.08 7.59 22.95
CA GLY A 450 37.34 6.25 23.51
C GLY A 450 37.79 5.29 22.41
N TYR A 451 37.07 5.26 21.29
CA TYR A 451 37.47 4.48 20.12
C TYR A 451 38.85 4.88 19.59
N ALA A 452 39.11 6.17 19.42
CA ALA A 452 40.41 6.67 18.96
C ALA A 452 41.57 6.29 19.91
N LEU A 453 41.34 6.35 21.23
CA LEU A 453 42.33 5.91 22.23
C LEU A 453 42.48 4.39 22.28
N ALA A 454 41.41 3.62 22.05
CA ALA A 454 41.43 2.16 21.99
C ALA A 454 42.30 1.68 20.81
N GLN A 455 42.21 2.33 19.65
CA GLN A 455 43.09 2.05 18.49
C GLN A 455 44.58 2.26 18.79
N LEU A 456 44.91 3.15 19.72
CA LEU A 456 46.29 3.41 20.17
C LEU A 456 46.71 2.56 21.37
N GLY A 457 45.82 1.70 21.90
CA GLY A 457 46.07 0.95 23.14
C GLY A 457 46.21 1.85 24.38
N LYS A 458 45.60 3.04 24.37
CA LYS A 458 45.66 4.03 25.45
C LYS A 458 44.37 4.10 26.29
N LEU A 459 43.31 3.38 25.91
CA LEU A 459 42.05 3.32 26.66
C LEU A 459 42.13 2.27 27.78
N GLU A 460 42.83 2.60 28.87
CA GLU A 460 43.04 1.69 30.00
C GLU A 460 42.77 2.37 31.36
N GLY A 461 42.58 1.53 32.38
CA GLY A 461 42.44 1.95 33.78
C GLY A 461 41.36 3.02 33.98
N PRO A 462 41.69 4.20 34.54
CA PRO A 462 40.70 5.24 34.81
C PRO A 462 39.98 5.78 33.57
N LEU A 463 40.58 5.70 32.38
CA LEU A 463 39.93 6.16 31.15
C LEU A 463 38.87 5.15 30.69
N LEU A 464 39.18 3.85 30.82
CA LEU A 464 38.21 2.78 30.54
C LEU A 464 37.02 2.84 31.51
N ASP A 465 37.27 3.13 32.79
CA ASP A 465 36.19 3.33 33.77
C ASP A 465 35.25 4.47 33.37
N THR A 466 35.80 5.60 32.89
CA THR A 466 35.00 6.72 32.38
C THR A 466 34.19 6.32 31.14
N PHE A 467 34.79 5.56 30.22
CA PHE A 467 34.12 5.05 29.03
C PHE A 467 32.92 4.16 29.37
N LEU A 468 33.11 3.15 30.23
CA LEU A 468 32.06 2.21 30.62
C LEU A 468 30.96 2.88 31.48
N LYS A 469 31.31 3.85 32.33
CA LYS A 469 30.32 4.60 33.14
C LYS A 469 29.45 5.55 32.33
N ALA A 470 29.92 5.97 31.15
CA ALA A 470 29.12 6.80 30.25
C ALA A 470 28.00 6.03 29.53
N ALA A 471 28.02 4.69 29.57
CA ALA A 471 26.96 3.86 29.03
C ALA A 471 25.69 3.94 29.89
N THR A 472 24.58 4.33 29.29
CA THR A 472 23.24 4.24 29.88
C THR A 472 22.76 2.79 29.78
N ASP A 473 22.21 2.26 30.88
CA ASP A 473 21.73 0.87 31.00
C ASP A 473 22.72 -0.22 30.58
N LYS A 474 24.03 0.13 30.53
CA LYS A 474 25.12 -0.71 30.03
C LYS A 474 24.94 -1.21 28.58
N ASN A 475 24.12 -0.54 27.77
CA ASN A 475 23.87 -0.95 26.38
C ASN A 475 23.98 0.19 25.35
N HIS A 476 23.95 1.48 25.72
CA HIS A 476 24.08 2.57 24.75
C HIS A 476 24.69 3.85 25.33
N TRP A 477 25.29 4.68 24.48
CA TRP A 477 25.86 5.99 24.85
C TRP A 477 24.91 7.11 24.41
N LYS A 478 23.99 7.47 25.31
CA LYS A 478 22.86 8.36 25.05
C LYS A 478 23.25 9.83 24.97
N GLU A 479 22.85 10.50 23.88
CA GLU A 479 22.78 11.96 23.81
C GLU A 479 21.34 12.46 23.99
N PRO A 480 21.09 13.47 24.84
CA PRO A 480 19.74 14.02 25.06
C PRO A 480 19.10 14.51 23.76
N GLU A 481 17.84 14.12 23.55
CA GLU A 481 16.99 14.60 22.44
C GLU A 481 17.52 14.35 21.01
N GLN A 482 18.62 13.59 20.84
CA GLN A 482 19.28 13.37 19.55
C GLN A 482 19.50 11.88 19.27
N ARG A 483 18.49 11.23 18.67
CA ARG A 483 18.48 9.79 18.36
C ARG A 483 19.63 9.36 17.43
N LEU A 484 19.88 10.09 16.34
CA LEU A 484 20.92 9.74 15.38
C LEU A 484 22.33 9.83 15.98
N HIS A 485 22.59 10.83 16.82
CA HIS A 485 23.88 10.98 17.51
C HIS A 485 24.09 9.89 18.57
N THR A 486 23.01 9.43 19.21
CA THR A 486 23.07 8.27 20.12
C THR A 486 23.46 6.99 19.36
N ILE A 487 22.90 6.77 18.17
CA ILE A 487 23.26 5.63 17.31
C ILE A 487 24.73 5.72 16.89
N GLU A 488 25.17 6.89 16.44
CA GLU A 488 26.55 7.14 16.05
C GLU A 488 27.53 6.92 17.21
N ALA A 489 27.27 7.52 18.38
CA ALA A 489 28.07 7.36 19.60
C ALA A 489 28.16 5.88 20.01
N THR A 490 27.01 5.20 20.05
CA THR A 490 26.95 3.78 20.43
C THR A 490 27.71 2.90 19.43
N SER A 491 27.74 3.28 18.15
CA SER A 491 28.52 2.57 17.12
C SER A 491 30.02 2.74 17.32
N TYR A 492 30.51 3.95 17.66
CA TYR A 492 31.90 4.15 18.06
C TYR A 492 32.26 3.33 19.32
N ALA A 493 31.36 3.32 20.31
CA ALA A 493 31.57 2.56 21.53
C ALA A 493 31.64 1.03 21.27
N LEU A 494 30.77 0.50 20.40
CA LEU A 494 30.82 -0.90 19.98
C LEU A 494 32.18 -1.23 19.33
N LEU A 495 32.66 -0.39 18.39
CA LEU A 495 33.97 -0.56 17.78
C LEU A 495 35.12 -0.52 18.81
N ALA A 496 35.01 0.33 19.84
CA ALA A 496 35.98 0.38 20.93
C ALA A 496 35.98 -0.90 21.77
N LEU A 497 34.80 -1.42 22.13
CA LEU A 497 34.66 -2.68 22.88
C LEU A 497 35.23 -3.88 22.11
N LEU A 498 34.98 -3.94 20.79
CA LEU A 498 35.53 -4.97 19.91
C LEU A 498 37.08 -4.93 19.87
N LEU A 499 37.66 -3.73 19.76
CA LEU A 499 39.12 -3.56 19.81
C LEU A 499 39.72 -3.97 21.16
N LEU A 500 39.03 -3.68 22.26
CA LEU A 500 39.43 -4.09 23.61
C LEU A 500 39.21 -5.59 23.86
N LYS A 501 38.52 -6.30 22.95
CA LYS A 501 38.12 -7.70 23.07
C LYS A 501 37.25 -7.98 24.29
N ASP A 502 36.44 -7.00 24.72
CA ASP A 502 35.47 -7.14 25.80
C ASP A 502 34.15 -7.71 25.25
N PHE A 503 34.17 -8.97 24.84
CA PHE A 503 33.03 -9.63 24.20
C PHE A 503 31.85 -9.86 25.14
N ASP A 504 32.05 -9.78 26.46
CA ASP A 504 30.97 -9.91 27.45
C ASP A 504 30.05 -8.68 27.46
N SER A 505 30.61 -7.49 27.23
CA SER A 505 29.88 -6.22 27.19
C SER A 505 29.22 -5.91 25.83
N VAL A 506 29.58 -6.64 24.78
CA VAL A 506 29.13 -6.39 23.39
C VAL A 506 27.67 -6.77 23.11
N PRO A 507 27.13 -7.94 23.55
CA PRO A 507 25.79 -8.38 23.18
C PRO A 507 24.65 -7.39 23.54
N PRO A 508 24.63 -6.77 24.73
CA PRO A 508 23.63 -5.75 25.05
C PRO A 508 23.67 -4.55 24.11
N VAL A 509 24.87 -4.13 23.68
CA VAL A 509 25.08 -2.97 22.79
C VAL A 509 24.58 -3.27 21.38
N VAL A 510 24.92 -4.44 20.84
CA VAL A 510 24.45 -4.89 19.53
C VAL A 510 22.93 -5.07 19.52
N ARG A 511 22.36 -5.65 20.58
CA ARG A 511 20.91 -5.79 20.74
C ARG A 511 20.22 -4.42 20.70
N TRP A 512 20.74 -3.44 21.44
CA TRP A 512 20.18 -2.09 21.46
C TRP A 512 20.25 -1.42 20.09
N LEU A 513 21.40 -1.50 19.39
CA LEU A 513 21.56 -0.93 18.03
C LEU A 513 20.56 -1.53 17.04
N LYS A 514 20.29 -2.83 17.14
CA LYS A 514 19.28 -3.51 16.31
C LYS A 514 17.85 -3.09 16.65
N GLU A 515 17.52 -2.97 17.93
CA GLU A 515 16.20 -2.51 18.40
C GLU A 515 15.88 -1.10 17.91
N GLN A 516 16.90 -0.28 17.58
CA GLN A 516 16.69 1.03 16.96
C GLN A 516 16.10 0.95 15.56
N ARG A 517 16.15 -0.22 14.87
CA ARG A 517 15.62 -0.43 13.51
C ARG A 517 16.05 0.67 12.53
N PHE A 518 17.30 1.11 12.63
CA PHE A 518 17.86 2.18 11.81
C PHE A 518 18.56 1.57 10.58
N TYR A 519 18.09 1.92 9.38
CA TYR A 519 18.52 1.30 8.13
C TYR A 519 19.31 2.25 7.21
N GLY A 520 19.65 3.44 7.69
CA GLY A 520 20.35 4.48 6.94
C GLY A 520 19.45 5.49 6.22
N ASP A 521 18.13 5.35 6.36
CA ASP A 521 17.14 6.33 5.89
C ASP A 521 17.12 7.60 6.76
N GLY A 522 17.17 8.79 6.14
CA GLY A 522 16.97 10.10 6.81
C GLY A 522 18.02 11.18 6.52
N TYR A 523 17.63 12.46 6.63
CA TYR A 523 18.54 13.62 6.50
C TYR A 523 19.44 13.72 7.73
N GLY A 524 20.72 14.02 7.53
CA GLY A 524 21.72 14.04 8.61
C GLY A 524 22.12 12.66 9.13
N SER A 525 21.71 11.58 8.47
CA SER A 525 22.04 10.21 8.85
C SER A 525 23.43 9.78 8.39
N THR A 526 24.16 10.59 7.62
CA THR A 526 25.39 10.17 6.91
C THR A 526 26.43 9.52 7.84
N GLN A 527 26.73 10.13 8.99
CA GLN A 527 27.64 9.54 9.98
C GLN A 527 27.01 8.33 10.68
N ALA A 528 25.77 8.43 11.14
CA ALA A 528 25.09 7.33 11.83
C ALA A 528 25.00 6.06 10.96
N THR A 529 24.67 6.22 9.69
CA THR A 529 24.61 5.17 8.66
C THR A 529 25.97 4.53 8.48
N PHE A 530 27.00 5.34 8.21
CA PHE A 530 28.34 4.81 8.01
C PHE A 530 28.83 4.03 9.25
N MET A 531 28.67 4.63 10.43
CA MET A 531 29.22 4.08 11.67
C MET A 531 28.48 2.82 12.14
N VAL A 532 27.14 2.77 12.04
CA VAL A 532 26.38 1.60 12.50
C VAL A 532 26.71 0.37 11.67
N PHE A 533 26.78 0.52 10.34
CA PHE A 533 27.09 -0.60 9.45
C PHE A 533 28.56 -1.01 9.56
N GLN A 534 29.48 -0.06 9.77
CA GLN A 534 30.88 -0.38 10.07
C GLN A 534 31.00 -1.20 11.35
N ALA A 535 30.32 -0.76 12.43
CA ALA A 535 30.38 -1.43 13.73
C ALA A 535 29.77 -2.84 13.70
N LEU A 536 28.62 -3.00 13.05
CA LEU A 536 27.97 -4.30 12.88
C LEU A 536 28.75 -5.24 11.96
N ALA A 537 29.36 -4.73 10.87
CA ALA A 537 30.26 -5.52 10.02
C ALA A 537 31.50 -5.99 10.80
N GLN A 538 32.05 -5.16 11.68
CA GLN A 538 33.19 -5.54 12.50
C GLN A 538 32.80 -6.58 13.57
N TYR A 539 31.63 -6.42 14.19
CA TYR A 539 31.06 -7.40 15.11
C TYR A 539 30.92 -8.78 14.46
N GLN A 540 30.41 -8.84 13.22
CA GLN A 540 30.33 -10.07 12.42
C GLN A 540 31.65 -10.81 12.32
N ARG A 541 32.71 -10.04 12.09
CA ARG A 541 34.03 -10.55 11.75
C ARG A 541 34.78 -11.06 12.98
N ASP A 542 34.59 -10.39 14.12
CA ASP A 542 35.43 -10.58 15.30
C ASP A 542 34.82 -11.50 16.36
N VAL A 543 33.50 -11.72 16.37
CA VAL A 543 32.80 -12.51 17.39
C VAL A 543 32.62 -13.97 16.94
N PRO A 544 33.16 -14.97 17.66
CA PRO A 544 33.04 -16.38 17.30
C PRO A 544 31.60 -16.91 17.36
N ASP A 545 31.27 -17.83 16.44
CA ASP A 545 29.98 -18.53 16.43
C ASP A 545 29.77 -19.38 17.71
N HIS A 546 28.68 -19.14 18.43
CA HIS A 546 28.22 -20.05 19.49
C HIS A 546 27.29 -21.12 18.90
N GLU A 547 27.73 -22.38 18.90
CA GLU A 547 27.03 -23.57 18.39
C GLU A 547 25.79 -24.03 19.21
N ASP A 548 25.23 -23.20 20.10
CA ASP A 548 24.28 -23.65 21.14
C ASP A 548 22.78 -23.35 20.85
N LEU A 549 22.35 -23.21 19.59
CA LEU A 549 20.93 -22.97 19.26
C LEU A 549 20.12 -24.28 19.12
N ASN A 550 19.23 -24.51 20.09
CA ASN A 550 18.27 -25.61 20.13
C ASN A 550 16.99 -25.20 20.88
N LEU A 551 16.02 -24.63 20.15
CA LEU A 551 14.76 -24.13 20.68
C LEU A 551 13.56 -24.95 20.21
N ASP A 552 12.71 -25.32 21.16
CA ASP A 552 11.38 -25.89 20.95
C ASP A 552 10.32 -24.83 21.23
N VAL A 553 9.55 -24.45 20.22
CA VAL A 553 8.49 -23.44 20.33
C VAL A 553 7.13 -24.07 20.05
N SER A 554 6.22 -23.97 21.01
CA SER A 554 4.82 -24.39 20.95
C SER A 554 3.93 -23.18 20.78
N ILE A 555 3.01 -23.19 19.81
CA ILE A 555 1.95 -22.19 19.65
C ILE A 555 0.61 -22.88 19.91
N ASP A 556 -0.11 -22.43 20.92
CA ASP A 556 -1.44 -22.94 21.28
C ASP A 556 -2.53 -21.95 20.88
N LEU A 557 -3.18 -22.23 19.75
CA LEU A 557 -4.28 -21.43 19.19
C LEU A 557 -5.62 -22.07 19.57
N PRO A 558 -6.56 -21.33 20.21
CA PRO A 558 -7.86 -21.86 20.58
C PRO A 558 -8.69 -22.40 19.40
N SER A 559 -8.50 -21.86 18.20
CA SER A 559 -9.15 -22.34 16.97
C SER A 559 -8.65 -23.71 16.49
N LEU A 560 -7.50 -24.19 16.98
CA LEU A 560 -6.91 -25.47 16.61
C LEU A 560 -7.08 -26.51 17.72
N SER A 561 -7.27 -27.78 17.34
CA SER A 561 -7.43 -28.88 18.30
C SER A 561 -6.13 -29.32 18.99
N SER A 562 -4.98 -28.89 18.47
CA SER A 562 -3.66 -29.28 18.95
C SER A 562 -2.65 -28.16 18.73
N ALA A 563 -1.75 -27.95 19.69
CA ALA A 563 -0.68 -26.98 19.59
C ALA A 563 0.27 -27.28 18.42
N VAL A 564 0.70 -26.22 17.73
CA VAL A 564 1.68 -26.29 16.65
C VAL A 564 3.07 -26.21 17.25
N MET A 565 3.90 -27.22 16.98
CA MET A 565 5.26 -27.32 17.50
C MET A 565 6.28 -27.06 16.40
N HIS A 566 7.23 -26.17 16.68
CA HIS A 566 8.39 -25.92 15.83
C HIS A 566 9.68 -26.20 16.59
N HIS A 567 10.57 -26.95 15.94
CA HIS A 567 11.93 -27.16 16.40
C HIS A 567 12.88 -26.24 15.60
N ILE A 568 13.71 -25.50 16.31
CA ILE A 568 14.62 -24.51 15.78
C ILE A 568 16.03 -24.86 16.22
N LEU A 569 16.76 -25.49 15.30
CA LEU A 569 18.18 -25.81 15.42
C LEU A 569 19.03 -24.76 14.71
N TRP A 570 20.31 -24.67 15.08
CA TRP A 570 21.32 -23.85 14.41
C TRP A 570 21.22 -23.87 12.87
N GLU A 571 21.20 -25.07 12.27
CA GLU A 571 21.15 -25.29 10.82
C GLU A 571 19.91 -24.66 10.16
N SER A 572 18.83 -24.51 10.92
CA SER A 572 17.52 -24.07 10.47
C SER A 572 17.13 -22.70 11.01
N ALA A 573 18.08 -21.98 11.60
CA ALA A 573 17.73 -20.83 12.41
C ALA A 573 17.32 -19.62 11.59
N SER A 574 17.92 -19.45 10.41
CA SER A 574 17.54 -18.42 9.43
C SER A 574 16.25 -18.73 8.66
N LEU A 575 15.70 -19.93 8.79
CA LEU A 575 14.43 -20.29 8.19
C LEU A 575 13.27 -19.61 8.94
N LEU A 576 12.65 -18.63 8.28
CA LEU A 576 11.43 -18.01 8.75
C LEU A 576 10.29 -19.02 8.74
N ARG A 577 9.73 -19.31 9.91
CA ARG A 577 8.54 -20.14 10.08
C ARG A 577 7.34 -19.23 10.24
N SER A 578 6.23 -19.54 9.58
CA SER A 578 5.02 -18.74 9.64
C SER A 578 3.78 -19.60 9.80
N GLU A 579 2.93 -19.25 10.75
CA GLU A 579 1.61 -19.81 10.94
C GLU A 579 0.55 -18.73 10.70
N THR A 580 -0.58 -19.12 10.12
CA THR A 580 -1.66 -18.18 9.77
C THR A 580 -2.99 -18.63 10.35
N THR A 581 -3.72 -17.71 10.98
CA THR A 581 -5.11 -17.92 11.41
C THR A 581 -6.01 -16.82 10.86
N LYS A 582 -7.26 -17.19 10.54
CA LYS A 582 -8.31 -16.24 10.12
C LYS A 582 -9.09 -15.65 11.29
N GLU A 583 -8.89 -16.19 12.49
CA GLU A 583 -9.54 -15.72 13.71
C GLU A 583 -8.63 -14.71 14.45
N ASN A 584 -9.22 -13.63 14.95
CA ASN A 584 -8.52 -12.69 15.82
C ASN A 584 -8.76 -13.08 17.29
N GLU A 585 -7.93 -13.99 17.79
CA GLU A 585 -8.07 -14.60 19.11
C GLU A 585 -6.80 -14.45 19.95
N ASN A 586 -6.96 -14.57 21.28
CA ASN A 586 -5.84 -14.65 22.20
C ASN A 586 -5.21 -16.04 22.08
N PHE A 587 -3.89 -16.13 22.12
CA PHE A 587 -3.19 -17.41 22.05
C PHE A 587 -1.94 -17.40 22.92
N THR A 588 -1.41 -18.59 23.21
CA THR A 588 -0.24 -18.74 24.06
C THR A 588 0.93 -19.30 23.27
N VAL A 589 2.13 -18.77 23.51
CA VAL A 589 3.37 -19.33 22.96
C VAL A 589 4.22 -19.81 24.13
N THR A 590 4.83 -20.98 23.97
CA THR A 590 5.76 -21.56 24.95
C THR A 590 7.06 -21.93 24.26
N ALA A 591 8.19 -21.35 24.68
CA ALA A 591 9.51 -21.72 24.19
C ALA A 591 10.32 -22.45 25.26
N LYS A 592 11.05 -23.50 24.88
CA LYS A 592 11.94 -24.30 25.72
C LYS A 592 13.26 -24.55 24.99
N GLY A 593 14.33 -24.82 25.73
CA GLY A 593 15.62 -25.20 25.16
C GLY A 593 16.71 -24.14 25.33
N LYS A 594 17.73 -24.19 24.49
CA LYS A 594 18.92 -23.32 24.54
C LYS A 594 18.99 -22.42 23.33
N GLY A 595 19.54 -21.21 23.54
CA GLY A 595 19.69 -20.21 22.49
C GLY A 595 18.53 -19.21 22.43
N GLN A 596 18.61 -18.28 21.49
CA GLN A 596 17.71 -17.14 21.37
C GLN A 596 16.86 -17.26 20.09
N GLY A 597 15.69 -16.64 20.04
CA GLY A 597 14.85 -16.50 18.85
C GLY A 597 13.98 -15.25 18.93
N THR A 598 13.24 -14.98 17.87
CA THR A 598 12.27 -13.87 17.81
C THR A 598 10.91 -14.38 17.34
N LEU A 599 9.87 -13.94 18.06
CA LEU A 599 8.47 -14.08 17.70
C LEU A 599 7.91 -12.71 17.32
N TRP A 600 7.20 -12.62 16.21
CA TRP A 600 6.37 -11.45 15.94
C TRP A 600 5.04 -11.83 15.33
N VAL A 601 4.02 -11.05 15.68
CA VAL A 601 2.62 -11.33 15.36
C VAL A 601 2.04 -10.11 14.67
N VAL A 602 1.48 -10.32 13.49
CA VAL A 602 0.91 -9.25 12.66
C VAL A 602 -0.50 -9.65 12.25
N THR A 603 -1.46 -8.80 12.58
CA THR A 603 -2.85 -8.94 12.12
C THR A 603 -3.10 -8.00 10.97
N MET A 604 -3.53 -8.55 9.84
CA MET A 604 -3.93 -7.82 8.66
C MET A 604 -5.45 -7.79 8.59
N TYR A 605 -6.02 -6.61 8.37
CA TYR A 605 -7.46 -6.45 8.25
C TYR A 605 -7.80 -5.20 7.42
N GLN A 606 -9.08 -5.07 7.06
CA GLN A 606 -9.57 -3.88 6.38
C GLN A 606 -10.10 -2.89 7.43
N ALA A 607 -9.49 -1.71 7.53
CA ALA A 607 -9.88 -0.67 8.49
C ALA A 607 -10.73 0.43 7.83
N LYS A 608 -11.73 0.91 8.57
CA LYS A 608 -12.56 2.08 8.27
C LYS A 608 -11.70 3.34 8.32
N ILE A 609 -11.93 4.23 7.37
CA ILE A 609 -11.27 5.53 7.36
C ILE A 609 -11.95 6.40 8.42
N LYS A 610 -11.34 6.55 9.60
CA LYS A 610 -11.80 7.52 10.60
C LYS A 610 -11.69 8.93 10.00
N GLY A 611 -12.82 9.63 9.90
CA GLY A 611 -12.84 11.01 9.43
C GLY A 611 -11.90 11.89 10.26
N GLY A 612 -10.92 12.50 9.58
CA GLY A 612 -9.92 13.37 10.19
C GLY A 612 -8.74 12.62 10.82
N THR A 613 -7.73 12.30 10.01
CA THR A 613 -6.40 11.94 10.54
C THR A 613 -5.84 13.16 11.27
N SER A 614 -5.21 12.96 12.43
CA SER A 614 -4.60 14.03 13.22
C SER A 614 -3.41 14.63 12.47
N CYS A 615 -3.60 15.81 11.88
CA CYS A 615 -2.54 16.58 11.24
C CYS A 615 -1.66 17.24 12.32
N ASN A 616 -0.60 16.54 12.76
CA ASN A 616 0.16 16.89 13.96
C ASN A 616 1.28 17.91 13.72
N LYS A 617 1.87 17.91 12.52
CA LYS A 617 3.04 18.74 12.16
C LYS A 617 2.89 19.52 10.85
N PHE A 618 1.85 19.27 10.08
CA PHE A 618 1.53 19.99 8.85
C PHE A 618 0.10 20.51 8.89
N SER A 619 -0.11 21.75 8.43
CA SER A 619 -1.41 22.23 7.99
C SER A 619 -1.54 21.97 6.50
N LEU A 620 -2.65 21.39 6.06
CA LEU A 620 -2.93 21.10 4.66
C LEU A 620 -4.35 21.55 4.31
N LYS A 621 -4.48 22.31 3.22
CA LYS A 621 -5.75 22.74 2.63
C LYS A 621 -5.76 22.38 1.16
N VAL A 622 -6.84 21.75 0.72
CA VAL A 622 -7.00 21.31 -0.68
C VAL A 622 -8.33 21.82 -1.19
N ASN A 623 -8.30 22.53 -2.32
CA ASN A 623 -9.48 23.09 -2.96
C ASN A 623 -9.50 22.73 -4.44
N LEU A 624 -10.64 22.25 -4.92
CA LEU A 624 -10.87 21.95 -6.32
C LEU A 624 -11.98 22.88 -6.85
N ARG A 625 -11.75 23.51 -7.99
CA ARG A 625 -12.75 24.38 -8.64
C ARG A 625 -12.75 24.22 -10.15
N PRO A 626 -13.89 24.40 -10.85
CA PRO A 626 -13.91 24.43 -12.31
C PRO A 626 -12.96 25.50 -12.86
N ALA A 627 -12.20 25.19 -13.92
CA ALA A 627 -11.31 26.16 -14.55
C ALA A 627 -12.11 27.12 -15.47
N PRO A 628 -11.91 28.44 -15.39
CA PRO A 628 -12.61 29.41 -16.24
C PRO A 628 -12.11 29.33 -17.68
N GLU A 629 -13.03 29.12 -18.65
CA GLU A 629 -12.85 29.04 -20.12
C GLU A 629 -11.39 28.94 -20.63
N VAL A 630 -10.85 27.72 -20.66
CA VAL A 630 -9.50 27.41 -21.17
C VAL A 630 -9.58 26.49 -22.40
N LYS A 631 -8.60 26.56 -23.30
CA LYS A 631 -8.33 25.53 -24.32
C LYS A 631 -8.25 24.15 -23.64
N LYS A 632 -9.28 23.32 -23.85
CA LYS A 632 -9.30 21.93 -23.42
C LYS A 632 -8.48 21.08 -24.42
N PRO A 633 -7.73 20.06 -23.96
CA PRO A 633 -7.27 18.99 -24.86
C PRO A 633 -8.45 18.41 -25.64
N GLN A 634 -8.25 17.99 -26.90
CA GLN A 634 -9.34 17.53 -27.78
C GLN A 634 -10.15 16.36 -27.18
N ASP A 635 -9.52 15.53 -26.33
CA ASP A 635 -10.15 14.36 -25.71
C ASP A 635 -10.69 14.62 -24.28
N ALA A 636 -10.48 15.82 -23.73
CA ALA A 636 -10.86 16.16 -22.35
C ALA A 636 -12.28 16.74 -22.27
N LYS A 637 -13.15 16.11 -21.48
CA LYS A 637 -14.56 16.49 -21.29
C LYS A 637 -14.72 17.75 -20.42
N SER A 638 -14.00 17.81 -19.30
CA SER A 638 -13.98 18.95 -18.38
C SER A 638 -12.56 19.25 -17.87
N THR A 639 -12.36 20.46 -17.36
CA THR A 639 -11.07 20.88 -16.76
C THR A 639 -11.35 21.56 -15.44
N MET A 640 -10.63 21.15 -14.40
CA MET A 640 -10.70 21.71 -13.06
C MET A 640 -9.32 22.22 -12.64
N LEU A 641 -9.28 23.16 -11.71
CA LEU A 641 -8.07 23.68 -11.09
C LEU A 641 -7.98 23.11 -9.67
N LEU A 642 -6.94 22.33 -9.41
CA LEU A 642 -6.60 21.81 -8.09
C LEU A 642 -5.59 22.75 -7.43
N ASN A 643 -5.95 23.28 -6.26
CA ASN A 643 -5.09 24.15 -5.44
C ASN A 643 -4.79 23.48 -4.10
N ILE A 644 -3.51 23.34 -3.78
CA ILE A 644 -2.99 22.67 -2.59
C ILE A 644 -2.14 23.69 -1.84
N CYS A 645 -2.50 23.99 -0.59
CA CYS A 645 -1.74 24.88 0.28
C CYS A 645 -1.30 24.13 1.54
N THR A 646 -0.05 24.28 1.94
CA THR A 646 0.50 23.62 3.12
C THR A 646 1.43 24.54 3.92
N ARG A 647 1.52 24.31 5.22
CA ARG A 647 2.41 25.02 6.14
C ARG A 647 2.92 24.06 7.20
N TYR A 648 4.19 24.19 7.56
CA TYR A 648 4.78 23.39 8.63
C TYR A 648 4.48 24.00 10.01
N LEU A 649 4.23 23.15 11.02
CA LEU A 649 3.84 23.56 12.37
C LEU A 649 4.98 23.44 13.40
N GLY A 650 6.21 23.18 12.95
CA GLY A 650 7.41 23.20 13.81
C GLY A 650 8.02 24.59 13.98
N ASP A 651 9.13 24.65 14.73
CA ASP A 651 9.83 25.91 15.08
C ASP A 651 10.75 26.44 13.96
N GLN A 652 11.01 25.64 12.92
CA GLN A 652 11.82 25.99 11.75
C GLN A 652 11.14 25.49 10.47
N ASP A 653 11.53 26.03 9.30
CA ASP A 653 11.04 25.53 8.00
C ASP A 653 11.28 24.01 7.88
N ALA A 654 10.29 23.26 7.38
CA ALA A 654 10.50 21.86 7.05
C ALA A 654 11.44 21.76 5.85
N THR A 655 12.35 20.79 5.90
CA THR A 655 13.23 20.44 4.77
C THR A 655 12.43 19.76 3.65
N MET A 656 13.11 19.07 2.74
CA MET A 656 12.49 18.45 1.58
C MET A 656 11.25 17.63 1.97
N SER A 657 10.12 17.96 1.35
CA SER A 657 8.81 17.40 1.68
C SER A 657 8.12 16.91 0.41
N ILE A 658 7.32 15.87 0.54
CA ILE A 658 6.60 15.27 -0.59
C ILE A 658 5.11 15.60 -0.48
N LEU A 659 4.54 16.00 -1.61
CA LEU A 659 3.10 15.95 -1.85
C LEU A 659 2.80 14.72 -2.71
N ASP A 660 2.14 13.74 -2.11
CA ASP A 660 1.60 12.56 -2.79
C ASP A 660 0.12 12.79 -3.08
N ILE A 661 -0.21 12.92 -4.36
CA ILE A 661 -1.52 13.36 -4.83
C ILE A 661 -2.15 12.23 -5.63
N SER A 662 -3.20 11.62 -5.10
CA SER A 662 -4.01 10.67 -5.87
C SER A 662 -5.05 11.43 -6.69
N MET A 663 -5.06 11.22 -8.00
CA MET A 663 -6.10 11.78 -8.87
C MET A 663 -7.46 11.12 -8.60
N MET A 664 -8.53 11.86 -8.87
CA MET A 664 -9.88 11.31 -8.96
C MET A 664 -9.98 10.37 -10.15
N THR A 665 -10.84 9.36 -10.06
CA THR A 665 -11.06 8.41 -11.15
C THR A 665 -11.47 9.15 -12.43
N GLY A 666 -10.76 8.90 -13.53
CA GLY A 666 -11.02 9.53 -14.81
C GLY A 666 -10.37 10.90 -15.02
N PHE A 667 -9.59 11.39 -14.07
CA PHE A 667 -8.82 12.64 -14.16
C PHE A 667 -7.33 12.38 -14.36
N ALA A 668 -6.66 13.27 -15.10
CA ALA A 668 -5.21 13.31 -15.21
C ALA A 668 -4.69 14.77 -15.17
N PRO A 669 -3.51 15.02 -14.59
CA PRO A 669 -2.97 16.37 -14.46
C PRO A 669 -2.43 16.93 -15.79
N ASP A 670 -2.46 18.26 -15.94
CA ASP A 670 -1.84 18.96 -17.06
C ASP A 670 -0.31 18.94 -16.93
N ILE A 671 0.34 18.13 -17.78
CA ILE A 671 1.79 17.91 -17.77
C ILE A 671 2.56 19.20 -18.11
N ASP A 672 2.01 20.09 -18.94
CA ASP A 672 2.71 21.30 -19.37
C ASP A 672 2.73 22.37 -18.28
N GLU A 673 1.69 22.43 -17.43
CA GLU A 673 1.71 23.25 -16.21
C GLU A 673 2.70 22.69 -15.17
N LEU A 674 2.72 21.37 -14.96
CA LEU A 674 3.69 20.74 -14.06
C LEU A 674 5.14 20.99 -14.49
N LYS A 675 5.43 20.91 -15.80
CA LYS A 675 6.76 21.26 -16.36
C LYS A 675 7.14 22.71 -16.08
N LYS A 676 6.20 23.66 -16.24
CA LYS A 676 6.45 25.08 -15.94
C LYS A 676 6.72 25.31 -14.46
N LEU A 677 6.00 24.62 -13.58
CA LEU A 677 6.21 24.69 -12.14
C LEU A 677 7.58 24.12 -11.73
N ALA A 678 8.09 23.12 -12.46
CA ALA A 678 9.42 22.53 -12.23
C ALA A 678 10.58 23.30 -12.90
N SER A 679 10.34 24.04 -13.99
CA SER A 679 11.39 24.71 -14.78
C SER A 679 11.46 26.23 -14.63
N GLY A 680 10.65 26.84 -13.75
CA GLY A 680 10.60 28.29 -13.54
C GLY A 680 11.80 28.82 -12.74
N THR A 681 12.15 30.10 -12.91
CA THR A 681 13.24 30.78 -12.16
C THR A 681 12.92 30.99 -10.67
N ASP A 682 11.64 30.88 -10.27
CA ASP A 682 11.14 30.88 -8.90
C ASP A 682 10.59 29.48 -8.52
N SER A 683 11.26 28.40 -8.92
CA SER A 683 10.74 27.03 -8.79
C SER A 683 10.49 26.64 -7.33
N TYR A 684 9.22 26.44 -6.98
CA TYR A 684 8.79 25.84 -5.71
C TYR A 684 8.83 24.30 -5.74
N ILE A 685 8.89 23.69 -6.94
CA ILE A 685 8.88 22.25 -7.17
C ILE A 685 10.25 21.83 -7.72
N SER A 686 10.94 20.95 -7.00
CA SER A 686 12.26 20.43 -7.42
C SER A 686 12.13 19.40 -8.54
N LYS A 687 11.10 18.54 -8.44
CA LYS A 687 10.81 17.45 -9.37
C LYS A 687 9.34 17.04 -9.22
N PHE A 688 8.75 16.50 -10.27
CA PHE A 688 7.50 15.73 -10.16
C PHE A 688 7.65 14.40 -10.88
N GLU A 689 6.97 13.38 -10.36
CA GLU A 689 6.91 12.04 -10.94
C GLU A 689 5.45 11.63 -11.11
N LEU A 690 5.14 11.09 -12.28
CA LEU A 690 3.87 10.41 -12.53
C LEU A 690 4.20 8.92 -12.43
N ASP A 691 3.60 8.22 -11.47
CA ASP A 691 3.83 6.77 -11.34
C ASP A 691 3.05 6.03 -12.43
N ASN A 692 3.61 6.03 -13.64
CA ASN A 692 3.10 5.32 -14.81
C ASN A 692 3.54 3.84 -14.82
N LYS A 693 3.90 3.27 -13.66
CA LYS A 693 4.00 1.81 -13.55
C LYS A 693 2.61 1.23 -13.76
N THR A 694 2.51 0.42 -14.80
CA THR A 694 1.32 0.09 -15.58
C THR A 694 0.13 -0.50 -14.83
N PHE A 695 0.18 -0.72 -13.51
CA PHE A 695 -0.90 -1.32 -12.72
C PHE A 695 -0.87 -0.91 -11.22
N SER A 696 -0.61 0.37 -10.92
CA SER A 696 -0.95 0.95 -9.60
C SER A 696 -2.43 1.37 -9.61
N ASN A 697 -3.20 0.93 -8.62
CA ASN A 697 -4.67 1.08 -8.56
C ASN A 697 -5.19 2.53 -8.41
N LYS A 698 -4.33 3.57 -8.51
CA LYS A 698 -4.69 5.00 -8.60
C LYS A 698 -3.65 5.74 -9.44
N ASN A 699 -4.07 6.66 -10.32
CA ASN A 699 -3.16 7.62 -10.96
C ASN A 699 -2.59 8.55 -9.87
N THR A 700 -1.36 8.32 -9.43
CA THR A 700 -0.68 9.14 -8.41
C THR A 700 0.34 10.08 -9.04
N LEU A 701 0.32 11.33 -8.57
CA LEU A 701 1.27 12.37 -8.89
C LEU A 701 2.07 12.67 -7.62
N ILE A 702 3.39 12.54 -7.71
CA ILE A 702 4.31 12.85 -6.61
C ILE A 702 5.01 14.17 -6.96
N ILE A 703 4.96 15.14 -6.06
CA ILE A 703 5.64 16.43 -6.19
C ILE A 703 6.65 16.56 -5.05
N TYR A 704 7.90 16.86 -5.39
CA TYR A 704 8.97 17.14 -4.44
C TYR A 704 9.10 18.65 -4.23
N LEU A 705 9.03 19.07 -2.97
CA LEU A 705 9.24 20.46 -2.54
C LEU A 705 10.57 20.53 -1.78
N ASP A 706 11.44 21.50 -2.11
CA ASP A 706 12.73 21.67 -1.43
C ASP A 706 12.58 22.00 0.05
N LYS A 707 11.53 22.75 0.39
CA LYS A 707 11.16 23.11 1.76
C LYS A 707 9.68 23.48 1.87
N ILE A 708 9.11 23.41 3.07
CA ILE A 708 7.81 23.98 3.40
C ILE A 708 7.98 24.98 4.54
N SER A 709 7.54 26.21 4.35
CA SER A 709 7.69 27.27 5.34
C SER A 709 6.88 26.99 6.61
N HIS A 710 7.46 27.34 7.76
CA HIS A 710 6.73 27.35 9.04
C HIS A 710 5.94 28.65 9.26
N GLY A 711 6.39 29.76 8.65
CA GLY A 711 5.86 31.11 8.84
C GLY A 711 4.71 31.50 7.90
N GLN A 712 4.66 30.96 6.67
CA GLN A 712 3.62 31.25 5.67
C GLN A 712 3.09 29.99 4.98
N GLU A 713 1.90 30.03 4.38
CA GLU A 713 1.37 28.92 3.58
C GLU A 713 2.02 28.91 2.19
N ASP A 714 2.63 27.79 1.82
CA ASP A 714 3.14 27.53 0.48
C ASP A 714 2.05 26.83 -0.34
N CYS A 715 1.73 27.35 -1.52
CA CYS A 715 0.64 26.86 -2.36
C CYS A 715 1.11 26.45 -3.75
N VAL A 716 0.58 25.32 -4.25
CA VAL A 716 0.78 24.81 -5.60
C VAL A 716 -0.59 24.65 -6.27
N SER A 717 -0.71 25.15 -7.49
CA SER A 717 -1.94 25.06 -8.29
C SER A 717 -1.65 24.56 -9.70
N PHE A 718 -2.43 23.60 -10.17
CA PHE A 718 -2.35 23.09 -11.55
C PHE A 718 -3.71 22.58 -12.02
N LYS A 719 -3.88 22.47 -13.33
CA LYS A 719 -5.09 21.92 -13.95
C LYS A 719 -5.11 20.40 -13.92
N VAL A 720 -6.32 19.87 -13.77
CA VAL A 720 -6.63 18.46 -13.95
C VAL A 720 -7.74 18.33 -14.99
N HIS A 721 -7.55 17.42 -15.94
CA HIS A 721 -8.45 17.19 -17.06
C HIS A 721 -9.23 15.89 -16.85
N GLN A 722 -10.54 15.95 -17.05
CA GLN A 722 -11.42 14.79 -17.01
C GLN A 722 -11.49 14.17 -18.41
N PHE A 723 -11.01 12.94 -18.55
CA PHE A 723 -11.12 12.18 -19.81
C PHE A 723 -12.28 11.18 -19.78
N PHE A 724 -12.73 10.80 -18.58
CA PHE A 724 -13.79 9.82 -18.36
C PHE A 724 -14.92 10.44 -17.52
N ASN A 725 -16.18 10.26 -17.94
CA ASN A 725 -17.31 10.63 -17.08
C ASN A 725 -17.47 9.49 -16.09
N VAL A 726 -17.47 9.80 -14.80
CA VAL A 726 -17.58 8.80 -13.74
C VAL A 726 -18.64 9.33 -12.78
N GLY A 727 -19.69 8.54 -12.53
CA GLY A 727 -20.67 8.87 -11.50
C GLY A 727 -20.21 8.30 -10.16
N LEU A 728 -20.26 9.10 -9.09
CA LEU A 728 -19.58 8.85 -7.79
C LEU A 728 -18.06 8.68 -7.94
N THR A 729 -17.37 9.72 -8.44
CA THR A 729 -15.90 9.77 -8.39
C THR A 729 -15.40 9.62 -6.95
N GLN A 730 -14.51 8.68 -6.69
CA GLN A 730 -13.79 8.68 -5.42
C GLN A 730 -13.08 10.04 -5.23
N PRO A 731 -13.17 10.66 -4.04
CA PRO A 731 -12.43 11.87 -3.77
C PRO A 731 -10.93 11.60 -3.97
N GLY A 732 -10.27 12.50 -4.68
CA GLY A 732 -8.81 12.50 -4.72
C GLY A 732 -8.26 12.79 -3.32
N ALA A 733 -7.04 12.37 -3.06
CA ALA A 733 -6.36 12.61 -1.81
C ALA A 733 -5.07 13.37 -2.07
N VAL A 734 -4.70 14.24 -1.14
CA VAL A 734 -3.39 14.86 -1.06
C VAL A 734 -2.82 14.48 0.29
N LYS A 735 -1.66 13.85 0.29
CA LYS A 735 -0.89 13.56 1.47
C LYS A 735 0.40 14.38 1.42
N VAL A 736 0.63 15.18 2.45
CA VAL A 736 1.92 15.84 2.68
C VAL A 736 2.69 15.10 3.75
N TYR A 737 3.98 14.91 3.55
CA TYR A 737 4.88 14.38 4.57
C TYR A 737 6.31 14.87 4.37
N SER A 738 7.05 14.96 5.46
CA SER A 738 8.50 15.22 5.40
C SER A 738 9.20 14.02 4.75
N TYR A 739 10.09 14.26 3.79
CA TYR A 739 10.81 13.18 3.09
C TYR A 739 11.64 12.33 4.07
N TYR A 740 12.13 12.95 5.15
CA TYR A 740 13.05 12.33 6.10
C TYR A 740 12.39 11.87 7.39
N ASN A 741 11.12 12.20 7.61
CA ASN A 741 10.32 11.72 8.75
C ASN A 741 8.85 11.48 8.32
N PRO A 742 8.51 10.28 7.80
CA PRO A 742 7.18 9.98 7.27
C PRO A 742 6.06 10.00 8.32
N ASP A 743 6.41 9.93 9.60
CA ASP A 743 5.47 10.03 10.73
C ASP A 743 4.90 11.46 10.86
N GLU A 744 5.61 12.47 10.34
CA GLU A 744 5.13 13.84 10.22
C GLU A 744 4.34 14.01 8.92
N THR A 745 3.04 13.71 8.98
CA THR A 745 2.18 13.72 7.79
C THR A 745 0.81 14.36 8.06
N CYS A 746 0.16 14.81 6.99
CA CYS A 746 -1.24 15.23 6.98
C CYS A 746 -1.88 14.81 5.65
N THR A 747 -3.11 14.30 5.69
CA THR A 747 -3.85 13.87 4.49
C THR A 747 -5.18 14.61 4.42
N GLN A 748 -5.52 15.12 3.24
CA GLN A 748 -6.78 15.80 2.95
C GLN A 748 -7.37 15.29 1.64
N PHE A 749 -8.70 15.29 1.53
CA PHE A 749 -9.43 14.75 0.38
C PHE A 749 -10.14 15.87 -0.40
N TYR A 750 -10.37 15.68 -1.72
CA TYR A 750 -11.01 16.65 -2.60
C TYR A 750 -11.96 16.00 -3.63
N HIS A 751 -13.10 16.62 -3.93
CA HIS A 751 -14.14 16.11 -4.85
C HIS A 751 -14.89 17.25 -5.58
N PRO A 752 -15.44 17.06 -6.80
CA PRO A 752 -16.07 18.14 -7.57
C PRO A 752 -17.53 18.45 -7.17
N GLU A 753 -18.40 17.44 -7.02
CA GLU A 753 -19.87 17.63 -6.99
C GLU A 753 -20.62 16.54 -6.19
N LYS A 754 -20.83 16.73 -4.88
CA LYS A 754 -22.05 16.27 -4.19
C LYS A 754 -22.93 17.51 -3.95
N GLU A 755 -24.27 17.54 -4.04
CA GLU A 755 -25.34 16.52 -3.93
C GLU A 755 -26.01 16.16 -5.30
N ASP A 756 -25.51 15.25 -6.13
CA ASP A 756 -25.66 13.77 -6.08
C ASP A 756 -26.56 13.21 -7.21
N GLY A 757 -26.22 13.44 -8.47
CA GLY A 757 -26.83 12.79 -9.67
C GLY A 757 -26.58 11.27 -9.77
N MET A 758 -26.87 10.54 -8.70
CA MET A 758 -26.69 9.10 -8.52
C MET A 758 -27.86 8.30 -9.08
N LEU A 759 -27.60 7.03 -9.41
CA LEU A 759 -28.66 6.03 -9.41
C LEU A 759 -29.16 5.86 -7.97
N SER A 760 -30.48 5.90 -7.78
CA SER A 760 -31.12 5.74 -6.48
C SER A 760 -30.78 4.36 -5.90
N LYS A 761 -30.25 4.33 -4.69
CA LYS A 761 -30.02 3.11 -3.91
C LYS A 761 -30.54 3.30 -2.50
N ILE A 762 -31.06 2.23 -1.89
CA ILE A 762 -31.42 2.22 -0.47
C ILE A 762 -30.28 1.49 0.24
N CYS A 763 -29.58 2.17 1.14
CA CYS A 763 -28.50 1.58 1.93
C CYS A 763 -28.88 1.61 3.41
N HIS A 764 -28.83 0.48 4.11
CA HIS A 764 -29.02 0.42 5.55
C HIS A 764 -27.77 -0.23 6.13
N ASN A 765 -27.02 0.55 6.90
CA ASN A 765 -25.61 0.28 7.19
C ASN A 765 -24.83 0.09 5.86
N GLU A 766 -24.05 -0.99 5.71
CA GLU A 766 -23.20 -1.25 4.53
C GLU A 766 -23.89 -2.08 3.43
N ILE A 767 -25.12 -2.53 3.67
CA ILE A 767 -25.89 -3.31 2.69
C ILE A 767 -26.71 -2.33 1.87
N CYS A 768 -26.47 -2.30 0.56
CA CYS A 768 -27.22 -1.47 -0.37
C CYS A 768 -28.05 -2.33 -1.32
N ARG A 769 -29.22 -1.82 -1.69
CA ARG A 769 -30.08 -2.37 -2.74
C ARG A 769 -30.35 -1.32 -3.81
N CYS A 770 -30.39 -1.77 -5.06
CA CYS A 770 -30.71 -0.95 -6.21
C CYS A 770 -32.15 -0.40 -6.08
N ALA A 771 -32.34 0.91 -6.23
CA ALA A 771 -33.64 1.57 -6.10
C ALA A 771 -34.00 2.36 -7.37
N GLU A 772 -33.48 1.98 -8.53
CA GLU A 772 -33.84 2.52 -9.86
C GLU A 772 -35.25 2.12 -10.34
N GLU A 773 -35.94 1.31 -9.56
CA GLU A 773 -37.27 0.81 -9.85
C GLU A 773 -38.37 1.84 -9.50
N SER A 774 -39.59 1.63 -9.99
CA SER A 774 -40.75 2.46 -9.60
C SER A 774 -41.04 2.34 -8.11
N CYS A 775 -41.60 3.38 -7.50
CA CYS A 775 -41.74 3.50 -6.05
C CYS A 775 -42.64 2.46 -5.38
N PHE A 776 -43.73 2.12 -6.04
CA PHE A 776 -44.69 1.08 -5.65
C PHE A 776 -45.53 0.72 -6.88
N MET A 777 -46.38 -0.29 -6.76
CA MET A 777 -47.27 -0.71 -7.84
C MET A 777 -48.31 0.40 -8.09
N HIS A 778 -48.14 1.18 -9.16
CA HIS A 778 -49.08 2.25 -9.50
C HIS A 778 -50.46 1.69 -9.86
N GLN A 779 -51.48 2.23 -9.19
CA GLN A 779 -52.88 2.02 -9.55
C GLN A 779 -53.19 2.93 -10.74
N SER A 780 -53.70 2.38 -11.85
CA SER A 780 -54.33 3.20 -12.88
C SER A 780 -55.54 3.93 -12.27
N ASP A 781 -55.83 5.16 -12.70
CA ASP A 781 -56.95 5.99 -12.21
C ASP A 781 -58.37 5.36 -12.42
N ASP A 782 -58.44 4.11 -12.85
CA ASP A 782 -59.65 3.31 -12.97
C ASP A 782 -59.99 2.62 -11.64
N GLN A 783 -61.29 2.51 -11.33
CA GLN A 783 -61.79 1.94 -10.07
C GLN A 783 -61.38 0.47 -9.89
N VAL A 784 -60.30 0.23 -9.14
CA VAL A 784 -59.82 -1.10 -8.75
C VAL A 784 -60.95 -1.88 -8.08
N THR A 785 -61.32 -3.04 -8.61
CA THR A 785 -62.40 -3.89 -8.06
C THR A 785 -61.89 -4.84 -6.96
N PRO A 786 -62.77 -5.47 -6.15
CA PRO A 786 -62.36 -6.49 -5.19
C PRO A 786 -61.68 -7.70 -5.84
N ASP A 787 -62.13 -8.11 -7.02
CA ASP A 787 -61.60 -9.27 -7.74
C ASP A 787 -60.19 -8.98 -8.29
N ASP A 788 -59.95 -7.77 -8.83
CA ASP A 788 -58.60 -7.35 -9.26
C ASP A 788 -57.58 -7.38 -8.11
N ARG A 789 -58.01 -7.02 -6.89
CA ARG A 789 -57.14 -7.07 -5.69
C ARG A 789 -56.84 -8.52 -5.30
N LEU A 790 -57.84 -9.40 -5.38
CA LEU A 790 -57.67 -10.83 -5.13
C LEU A 790 -56.68 -11.45 -6.11
N ASP A 791 -56.86 -11.23 -7.40
CA ASP A 791 -55.99 -11.77 -8.44
C ASP A 791 -54.54 -11.31 -8.25
N LYS A 792 -54.31 -10.01 -8.04
CA LYS A 792 -52.96 -9.47 -7.81
C LYS A 792 -52.33 -9.92 -6.50
N ALA A 793 -53.09 -10.00 -5.41
CA ALA A 793 -52.59 -10.48 -4.12
C ALA A 793 -52.28 -11.99 -4.13
N CYS A 794 -52.78 -12.71 -5.14
CA CYS A 794 -52.59 -14.15 -5.33
C CYS A 794 -51.62 -14.53 -6.45
N GLU A 795 -50.99 -13.56 -7.12
CA GLU A 795 -49.95 -13.84 -8.10
C GLU A 795 -48.77 -14.63 -7.49
N PRO A 796 -48.18 -15.58 -8.23
CA PRO A 796 -46.98 -16.29 -7.80
C PRO A 796 -45.85 -15.32 -7.47
N GLY A 797 -45.45 -15.28 -6.20
CA GLY A 797 -44.40 -14.39 -5.70
C GLY A 797 -44.85 -13.44 -4.59
N VAL A 798 -46.15 -13.15 -4.45
CA VAL A 798 -46.67 -12.37 -3.32
C VAL A 798 -46.58 -13.18 -2.03
N ASP A 799 -45.77 -12.70 -1.08
CA ASP A 799 -45.41 -13.43 0.14
C ASP A 799 -46.30 -13.02 1.32
N TYR A 800 -46.52 -11.72 1.52
CA TYR A 800 -47.27 -11.20 2.67
C TYR A 800 -48.41 -10.26 2.27
N VAL A 801 -49.50 -10.23 3.06
CA VAL A 801 -50.62 -9.27 2.93
C VAL A 801 -51.07 -8.83 4.32
N TYR A 802 -50.93 -7.53 4.63
CA TYR A 802 -51.18 -6.97 5.95
C TYR A 802 -52.08 -5.73 5.91
N LYS A 803 -52.88 -5.57 6.97
CA LYS A 803 -53.46 -4.27 7.34
C LYS A 803 -52.56 -3.64 8.40
N THR A 804 -52.01 -2.48 8.09
CA THR A 804 -51.06 -1.76 8.95
C THR A 804 -51.60 -0.40 9.38
N SER A 805 -51.03 0.17 10.44
CA SER A 805 -51.26 1.55 10.87
C SER A 805 -49.91 2.25 11.01
N LEU A 806 -49.76 3.45 10.42
CA LEU A 806 -48.51 4.20 10.49
C LEU A 806 -48.40 4.90 11.85
N LEU A 807 -47.44 4.48 12.67
CA LEU A 807 -47.19 5.07 13.99
C LEU A 807 -46.39 6.37 13.89
N ARG A 808 -45.23 6.34 13.23
CA ARG A 808 -44.35 7.50 13.04
C ARG A 808 -43.48 7.37 11.80
N ARG A 809 -43.05 8.52 11.26
CA ARG A 809 -42.05 8.61 10.18
C ARG A 809 -40.68 9.04 10.71
N GLU A 810 -39.64 8.36 10.29
CA GLU A 810 -38.24 8.71 10.53
C GLU A 810 -37.63 9.09 9.15
N LEU A 811 -37.49 10.39 8.89
CA LEU A 811 -36.99 10.91 7.61
C LEU A 811 -35.46 10.96 7.61
N SER A 812 -34.83 10.52 6.53
CA SER A 812 -33.38 10.62 6.30
C SER A 812 -33.08 11.29 4.96
N ASP A 813 -31.79 11.52 4.71
CA ASP A 813 -31.28 12.08 3.45
C ASP A 813 -31.27 11.03 2.33
N ASP A 814 -31.14 9.73 2.66
CA ASP A 814 -31.07 8.63 1.68
C ASP A 814 -32.39 7.85 1.51
N TYR A 815 -33.12 7.59 2.60
CA TYR A 815 -34.40 6.85 2.60
C TYR A 815 -35.29 7.23 3.80
N ASP A 816 -36.60 7.04 3.67
CA ASP A 816 -37.56 7.20 4.77
C ASP A 816 -37.87 5.86 5.42
N GLU A 817 -37.88 5.83 6.76
CA GLU A 817 -38.42 4.70 7.52
C GLU A 817 -39.84 5.04 8.04
N TYR A 818 -40.79 4.16 7.75
CA TYR A 818 -42.17 4.21 8.20
C TYR A 818 -42.39 3.09 9.21
N ILE A 819 -42.59 3.45 10.48
CA ILE A 819 -42.82 2.46 11.54
C ILE A 819 -44.31 2.14 11.57
N MET A 820 -44.63 0.93 11.13
CA MET A 820 -45.99 0.43 10.95
C MET A 820 -46.32 -0.58 12.04
N VAL A 821 -47.51 -0.46 12.62
CA VAL A 821 -48.09 -1.47 13.53
C VAL A 821 -48.96 -2.42 12.72
N LEU A 822 -48.72 -3.72 12.82
CA LEU A 822 -49.49 -4.74 12.12
C LEU A 822 -50.83 -4.97 12.82
N LYS A 823 -51.90 -4.34 12.32
CA LYS A 823 -53.24 -4.46 12.91
C LYS A 823 -53.92 -5.79 12.58
N GLN A 824 -53.72 -6.29 11.37
CA GLN A 824 -54.28 -7.56 10.96
C GLN A 824 -53.37 -8.24 9.92
N ILE A 825 -53.20 -9.55 10.09
CA ILE A 825 -52.48 -10.41 9.14
C ILE A 825 -53.54 -11.07 8.26
N ILE A 826 -53.56 -10.74 6.97
CA ILE A 826 -54.53 -11.27 5.98
C ILE A 826 -53.92 -12.51 5.29
N LYS A 827 -52.63 -12.46 4.95
CA LYS A 827 -51.82 -13.58 4.45
C LYS A 827 -50.48 -13.58 5.19
N SER A 828 -50.16 -14.68 5.84
CA SER A 828 -48.84 -14.89 6.45
C SER A 828 -47.79 -15.16 5.37
N GLY A 829 -46.62 -14.54 5.52
CA GLY A 829 -45.47 -14.72 4.63
C GLY A 829 -44.28 -15.38 5.33
N THR A 830 -43.09 -15.11 4.82
CA THR A 830 -41.82 -15.67 5.31
C THR A 830 -41.39 -15.10 6.67
N ASP A 831 -41.81 -13.88 7.03
CA ASP A 831 -41.62 -13.28 8.37
C ASP A 831 -42.76 -13.74 9.31
N GLU A 832 -42.39 -14.44 10.39
CA GLU A 832 -43.32 -14.92 11.41
C GLU A 832 -43.75 -13.79 12.36
N VAL A 833 -44.72 -13.00 11.89
CA VAL A 833 -45.26 -11.83 12.62
C VAL A 833 -46.51 -12.16 13.44
N GLN A 834 -46.70 -11.41 14.54
CA GLN A 834 -47.92 -11.42 15.34
C GLN A 834 -48.69 -10.10 15.22
N PRO A 835 -50.02 -10.08 15.42
CA PRO A 835 -50.78 -8.84 15.50
C PRO A 835 -50.23 -7.90 16.58
N GLU A 836 -50.34 -6.59 16.34
CA GLU A 836 -49.83 -5.50 17.17
C GLU A 836 -48.29 -5.40 17.28
N GLN A 837 -47.53 -6.16 16.49
CA GLN A 837 -46.09 -5.97 16.37
C GLN A 837 -45.73 -4.77 15.49
N GLU A 838 -44.62 -4.11 15.81
CA GLU A 838 -44.03 -3.05 14.99
C GLU A 838 -43.11 -3.65 13.92
N ARG A 839 -43.21 -3.10 12.70
CA ARG A 839 -42.30 -3.37 11.59
C ARG A 839 -41.91 -2.08 10.89
N ARG A 840 -40.65 -2.03 10.44
CA ARG A 840 -40.08 -0.89 9.72
C ARG A 840 -40.24 -1.11 8.23
N PHE A 841 -40.98 -0.21 7.57
CA PHE A 841 -41.09 -0.15 6.12
C PHE A 841 -40.17 0.95 5.58
N ILE A 842 -39.33 0.65 4.61
CA ILE A 842 -38.31 1.56 4.07
C ILE A 842 -38.68 1.95 2.65
N SER A 843 -38.62 3.24 2.30
CA SER A 843 -38.80 3.70 0.92
C SER A 843 -37.76 4.76 0.56
N PRO A 844 -37.29 4.84 -0.71
CA PRO A 844 -36.38 5.90 -1.14
C PRO A 844 -36.98 7.30 -0.95
N VAL A 845 -36.14 8.31 -0.70
CA VAL A 845 -36.60 9.72 -0.57
C VAL A 845 -37.36 10.21 -1.81
N LYS A 846 -36.96 9.77 -3.01
CA LYS A 846 -37.68 10.09 -4.27
C LYS A 846 -39.14 9.64 -4.27
N CYS A 847 -39.50 8.66 -3.44
CA CYS A 847 -40.84 8.09 -3.35
C CYS A 847 -41.74 8.78 -2.32
N ARG A 848 -41.19 9.69 -1.51
CA ARG A 848 -41.91 10.46 -0.47
C ARG A 848 -43.13 11.21 -1.02
N ALA A 849 -42.97 11.87 -2.17
CA ALA A 849 -44.04 12.62 -2.81
C ALA A 849 -45.14 11.74 -3.44
N ALA A 850 -44.79 10.51 -3.84
CA ALA A 850 -45.72 9.56 -4.43
C ALA A 850 -46.51 8.77 -3.37
N LEU A 851 -45.86 8.36 -2.27
CA LEU A 851 -46.47 7.54 -1.22
C LEU A 851 -47.44 8.32 -0.30
N LYS A 852 -47.12 9.58 0.05
CA LYS A 852 -47.95 10.47 0.89
C LYS A 852 -48.59 9.80 2.13
N LEU A 853 -47.86 8.88 2.78
CA LEU A 853 -48.36 8.22 3.99
C LEU A 853 -48.58 9.23 5.12
N GLN A 854 -49.59 9.01 5.96
CA GLN A 854 -50.02 9.89 7.06
C GLN A 854 -49.98 9.13 8.38
N GLU A 855 -49.46 9.77 9.42
CA GLU A 855 -49.41 9.17 10.76
C GLU A 855 -50.83 9.01 11.32
N GLY A 856 -51.08 7.89 11.98
CA GLY A 856 -52.39 7.53 12.52
C GLY A 856 -53.39 6.94 11.52
N LYS A 857 -53.07 6.87 10.22
CA LYS A 857 -53.92 6.24 9.20
C LYS A 857 -53.60 4.76 9.00
N HIS A 858 -54.58 4.01 8.48
CA HIS A 858 -54.41 2.60 8.12
C HIS A 858 -54.12 2.40 6.64
N TYR A 859 -53.38 1.33 6.32
CA TYR A 859 -52.98 0.98 4.96
C TYR A 859 -53.12 -0.54 4.73
N LEU A 860 -53.51 -0.92 3.52
CA LEU A 860 -53.39 -2.27 2.99
C LEU A 860 -52.04 -2.37 2.26
N ILE A 861 -51.21 -3.33 2.67
CA ILE A 861 -49.86 -3.52 2.10
C ILE A 861 -49.64 -4.99 1.77
N TRP A 862 -49.16 -5.29 0.56
CA TRP A 862 -48.64 -6.60 0.19
C TRP A 862 -47.41 -6.50 -0.69
N GLY A 863 -46.59 -7.56 -0.71
CA GLY A 863 -45.37 -7.59 -1.51
C GLY A 863 -44.70 -8.97 -1.56
N PRO A 864 -43.68 -9.14 -2.41
CA PRO A 864 -42.91 -10.37 -2.51
C PRO A 864 -41.91 -10.58 -1.37
N SER A 865 -41.41 -11.81 -1.24
CA SER A 865 -40.39 -12.16 -0.24
C SER A 865 -39.05 -11.46 -0.50
N SER A 866 -38.80 -11.02 -1.74
CA SER A 866 -37.64 -10.18 -2.07
C SER A 866 -37.66 -8.83 -1.36
N ASP A 867 -38.80 -8.34 -0.89
CA ASP A 867 -38.92 -7.05 -0.19
C ASP A 867 -38.47 -7.12 1.28
N LEU A 868 -38.36 -8.34 1.81
CA LEU A 868 -37.84 -8.59 3.16
C LEU A 868 -36.34 -8.37 3.19
N TRP A 869 -35.88 -7.59 4.17
CA TRP A 869 -34.50 -7.16 4.27
C TRP A 869 -33.99 -7.14 5.72
N GLY A 870 -32.83 -7.73 5.98
CA GLY A 870 -32.24 -7.85 7.32
C GLY A 870 -32.20 -9.29 7.84
N GLU A 871 -31.79 -9.45 9.11
CA GLU A 871 -31.73 -10.75 9.79
C GLU A 871 -33.11 -11.16 10.36
N LYS A 872 -33.30 -12.45 10.66
CA LYS A 872 -34.59 -13.02 11.12
C LYS A 872 -35.19 -12.32 12.35
N SER A 873 -34.39 -11.69 13.20
CA SER A 873 -34.85 -10.97 14.40
C SER A 873 -35.22 -9.49 14.13
N ASN A 874 -34.78 -8.93 13.01
CA ASN A 874 -34.91 -7.50 12.65
C ASN A 874 -35.25 -7.33 11.16
N ILE A 875 -36.28 -8.06 10.69
CA ILE A 875 -36.75 -7.95 9.30
C ILE A 875 -37.38 -6.58 9.07
N LYS A 876 -36.88 -5.88 8.05
CA LYS A 876 -37.43 -4.66 7.50
C LYS A 876 -38.07 -4.95 6.15
N TYR A 877 -39.04 -4.12 5.77
CA TYR A 877 -39.81 -4.28 4.54
C TYR A 877 -39.46 -3.13 3.59
N ILE A 878 -38.91 -3.42 2.42
CA ILE A 878 -38.61 -2.40 1.42
C ILE A 878 -39.84 -2.19 0.54
N ILE A 879 -40.34 -0.95 0.48
CA ILE A 879 -41.38 -0.53 -0.46
C ILE A 879 -40.70 -0.29 -1.82
N GLY A 880 -40.91 -1.22 -2.75
CA GLY A 880 -40.41 -1.17 -4.12
C GLY A 880 -41.51 -1.38 -5.17
N LYS A 881 -41.14 -1.53 -6.45
CA LYS A 881 -42.09 -1.55 -7.58
C LYS A 881 -43.18 -2.63 -7.50
N ASP A 882 -42.87 -3.74 -6.85
CA ASP A 882 -43.73 -4.91 -6.74
C ASP A 882 -44.54 -4.89 -5.42
N THR A 883 -44.36 -3.85 -4.58
CA THR A 883 -45.12 -3.64 -3.34
C THR A 883 -46.40 -2.84 -3.62
N TRP A 884 -47.53 -3.32 -3.13
CA TRP A 884 -48.81 -2.60 -3.15
C TRP A 884 -48.99 -1.82 -1.86
N VAL A 885 -49.44 -0.56 -1.96
CA VAL A 885 -49.79 0.28 -0.81
C VAL A 885 -51.07 1.03 -1.14
N GLU A 886 -52.10 0.83 -0.31
CA GLU A 886 -53.41 1.46 -0.49
C GLU A 886 -53.95 1.98 0.84
N LEU A 887 -54.52 3.20 0.84
CA LEU A 887 -55.11 3.80 2.04
C LEU A 887 -56.36 3.01 2.45
N TRP A 888 -56.44 2.65 3.72
CA TRP A 888 -57.62 2.04 4.33
C TRP A 888 -58.34 3.09 5.18
N PRO A 889 -59.50 3.62 4.76
CA PRO A 889 -60.19 4.69 5.49
C PRO A 889 -60.64 4.27 6.89
N GLU A 890 -60.71 5.23 7.81
CA GLU A 890 -61.22 5.00 9.17
C GLU A 890 -62.74 4.79 9.20
N ALA A 891 -63.26 4.29 10.32
CA ALA A 891 -64.68 3.95 10.46
C ALA A 891 -65.63 5.16 10.30
N ASP A 892 -65.19 6.35 10.67
CA ASP A 892 -65.87 7.63 10.47
C ASP A 892 -65.79 8.10 9.02
N GLU A 893 -64.63 8.00 8.38
CA GLU A 893 -64.42 8.34 6.96
C GLU A 893 -65.18 7.41 6.00
N CYS A 894 -65.44 6.17 6.40
CA CYS A 894 -66.29 5.24 5.66
C CYS A 894 -67.78 5.64 5.63
N GLN A 895 -68.20 6.63 6.42
CA GLN A 895 -69.56 7.18 6.35
C GLN A 895 -69.74 8.17 5.20
N ASP A 896 -68.64 8.73 4.67
CA ASP A 896 -68.67 9.62 3.52
C ASP A 896 -69.00 8.83 2.24
N ASP A 897 -69.88 9.40 1.40
CA ASP A 897 -70.37 8.71 0.19
C ASP A 897 -69.24 8.38 -0.79
N GLU A 898 -68.13 9.13 -0.75
CA GLU A 898 -66.93 8.92 -1.57
C GLU A 898 -66.15 7.65 -1.17
N ASN A 899 -66.08 7.33 0.13
CA ASN A 899 -65.28 6.21 0.66
C ASN A 899 -66.09 4.93 0.92
N LYS A 900 -67.42 5.04 0.93
CA LYS A 900 -68.35 3.95 1.26
C LYS A 900 -68.25 2.74 0.32
N LYS A 901 -67.85 2.95 -0.94
CA LYS A 901 -67.57 1.85 -1.89
C LYS A 901 -66.25 1.17 -1.55
N LEU A 902 -65.18 1.96 -1.41
CA LEU A 902 -63.83 1.47 -1.08
C LEU A 902 -63.80 0.65 0.22
N CYS A 903 -64.46 1.12 1.29
CA CYS A 903 -64.48 0.40 2.56
C CYS A 903 -65.22 -0.95 2.46
N ARG A 904 -66.28 -1.05 1.65
CA ARG A 904 -66.99 -2.32 1.40
C ARG A 904 -66.13 -3.27 0.58
N ASP A 905 -65.46 -2.76 -0.44
CA ASP A 905 -64.60 -3.52 -1.33
C ASP A 905 -63.39 -4.11 -0.58
N LEU A 906 -62.74 -3.30 0.27
CA LEU A 906 -61.63 -3.74 1.13
C LEU A 906 -62.06 -4.76 2.19
N ALA A 907 -63.26 -4.59 2.78
CA ALA A 907 -63.81 -5.56 3.73
C ALA A 907 -64.12 -6.91 3.06
N SER A 908 -64.69 -6.88 1.85
CA SER A 908 -64.96 -8.08 1.05
C SER A 908 -63.68 -8.79 0.62
N PHE A 909 -62.68 -8.05 0.15
CA PHE A 909 -61.36 -8.59 -0.19
C PHE A 909 -60.74 -9.33 1.01
N ARG A 910 -60.74 -8.67 2.18
CA ARG A 910 -60.21 -9.24 3.42
C ARG A 910 -60.91 -10.54 3.79
N GLU A 911 -62.25 -10.56 3.78
CA GLU A 911 -63.02 -11.76 4.13
C GLU A 911 -62.76 -12.90 3.14
N ASN A 912 -62.71 -12.61 1.85
CA ASN A 912 -62.41 -13.61 0.84
C ASN A 912 -61.00 -14.21 1.00
N MET A 913 -59.99 -13.36 1.20
CA MET A 913 -58.60 -13.83 1.39
C MET A 913 -58.43 -14.68 2.65
N ILE A 914 -59.08 -14.32 3.76
CA ILE A 914 -58.96 -15.06 5.02
C ILE A 914 -59.71 -16.40 4.97
N VAL A 915 -60.89 -16.43 4.33
CA VAL A 915 -61.76 -17.62 4.32
C VAL A 915 -61.39 -18.61 3.23
N PHE A 916 -61.12 -18.12 2.01
CA PHE A 916 -60.91 -18.97 0.84
C PHE A 916 -59.44 -19.06 0.41
N GLY A 917 -58.59 -18.13 0.85
CA GLY A 917 -57.20 -18.05 0.41
C GLY A 917 -57.08 -17.74 -1.08
N CYS A 918 -55.91 -18.01 -1.64
CA CYS A 918 -55.67 -17.85 -3.07
C CYS A 918 -56.12 -19.08 -3.86
N PRO A 919 -56.78 -18.90 -5.03
CA PRO A 919 -57.04 -20.01 -5.93
C PRO A 919 -55.70 -20.55 -6.47
N ASN A 920 -55.57 -21.89 -6.54
CA ASN A 920 -54.38 -22.57 -7.03
C ASN A 920 -54.14 -22.38 -8.54
#